data_AF-A0A0W0XL95-F1
#
_entry.id   AF-A0A0W0XL95-F1
#
_cell.length_a   1.000
_cell.length_b   1.000
_cell.length_c   1.000
_cell.angle_alpha   90.00
_cell.angle_beta   90.00
_cell.angle_gamma   90.00
#
_symmetry.space_group_name_H-M   'P 1'
#
loop_
_entity.id
_entity.type
_entity.pdbx_description
1 polymer ?
#
loop_
_entity_poly.entity_id
_entity_poly.type
_entity_poly.pdbx_seq_one_letter_code
_entity_poly.pdbx_strand_id
1 'polypeptide(L)'
;MYKVFIIGLGKRGIVHAGLLSLRQDVLIVGGYAPSSLTRQNCRESFQFPVFENLEQGLQTSEPDIVLIATPPQIRKELLPVLSRIDSINTLIVEKPLALSIEEGLAISQSCVAKRWKLFIVHQSRYCEEFIAMKEAITAGKLGNIRLIQAACYGNLYHQGSHMIDLIRWFTNEQKIQWVDATGTNDLKLLGSLLKKPFSHQPDPHPGDLWSSITMRLESGIDAYLSCGLLDANPQPHLEQWLQRRISIVGENGVAHAHLCSHYEEATFLSPKKKTVFTSPEKYLNSLQLFYDQILTKNKVPKQALESHLFTLGALQASLISAKEHRVISVPLDADELIQLDKRSNFQKRKASGKAPLISVILPMETHRGIAEEAILSWTKKQRCDPGLYEVIIVFHKHQQELVEQITAKTGALPNVVCIDAANEIELCHYGATLARGDFLLFTESHCIAEPDAVQQALHFFKVETYDGFYPRTEAICRNTLSQFELKLYNLGVSEFENPDCWAKVTLHAFGIKREVYFAVGGFAHQYNRFAYWIIAADFHQRGYSLGYAPGVGVSHVFVDSFALLDQFLSECTSGEVLFRLAGEQKAHHERYFGIPKEWEDIQKYNPSLARVVFNKALVLLSAKMKSDQLFLRKEVGTLLFHSFFARPYFFCRYNMPRLLSKYCFIFSRKKTPFAWKNFYNYCEQSFVWYRVKFAMEQKKLPIKNRIASQMHYSLATVDDVLLYGFHNPENFQGEAFRWSQKMSAIRLFLNPESHSIRIKLLNRVRLVDTASELVFFIDNDRIERFEINDLGNEIRLRLDKKYFDREEGYWLLILAVPWKTEEIKKTGEKRVLGFPIKEIQLEYQAVSRRNLLKEEICA
;
A
#
# COMPACT_ATOMS: atom_id res chain seq x y z
N MET A 1 -9.37 -18.35 31.37
CA MET A 1 -9.43 -17.52 30.15
C MET A 1 -8.05 -16.95 29.94
N TYR A 2 -7.42 -17.18 28.79
CA TYR A 2 -6.08 -16.73 28.46
C TYR A 2 -6.11 -15.28 27.95
N LYS A 3 -5.32 -14.40 28.55
CA LYS A 3 -5.14 -13.02 28.08
C LYS A 3 -4.10 -12.99 26.97
N VAL A 4 -4.50 -12.62 25.76
CA VAL A 4 -3.62 -12.57 24.58
C VAL A 4 -3.37 -11.13 24.16
N PHE A 5 -2.10 -10.78 23.93
CA PHE A 5 -1.71 -9.52 23.30
C PHE A 5 -1.09 -9.77 21.93
N ILE A 6 -1.50 -9.02 20.91
CA ILE A 6 -1.06 -9.21 19.51
C ILE A 6 -0.08 -8.11 19.11
N ILE A 7 1.16 -8.50 18.77
CA ILE A 7 2.17 -7.61 18.21
C ILE A 7 2.24 -7.84 16.71
N GLY A 8 1.90 -6.81 15.93
CA GLY A 8 1.79 -6.87 14.47
C GLY A 8 0.35 -7.10 14.02
N LEU A 9 -0.34 -6.00 13.67
CA LEU A 9 -1.75 -6.00 13.25
C LEU A 9 -1.94 -5.97 11.73
N GLY A 10 -0.95 -6.48 10.97
CA GLY A 10 -1.02 -6.62 9.51
C GLY A 10 -1.89 -7.78 9.07
N LYS A 11 -1.81 -8.19 7.79
CA LYS A 11 -2.64 -9.26 7.20
C LYS A 11 -2.74 -10.53 8.08
N ARG A 12 -1.61 -11.05 8.55
CA ARG A 12 -1.57 -12.23 9.44
C ARG A 12 -2.10 -11.95 10.83
N GLY A 13 -1.76 -10.80 11.41
CA GLY A 13 -2.27 -10.37 12.72
C GLY A 13 -3.80 -10.31 12.77
N ILE A 14 -4.43 -9.81 11.70
CA ILE A 14 -5.90 -9.75 11.56
C ILE A 14 -6.51 -11.16 11.48
N VAL A 15 -5.88 -12.09 10.74
CA VAL A 15 -6.34 -13.50 10.68
C VAL A 15 -6.29 -14.15 12.07
N HIS A 16 -5.19 -13.95 12.81
CA HIS A 16 -5.07 -14.44 14.19
C HIS A 16 -6.10 -13.80 15.13
N ALA A 17 -6.28 -12.48 15.05
CA ALA A 17 -7.27 -11.75 15.85
C ALA A 17 -8.68 -12.26 15.59
N GLY A 18 -9.05 -12.52 14.32
CA GLY A 18 -10.33 -13.10 13.93
C GLY A 18 -10.58 -14.45 14.58
N LEU A 19 -9.65 -15.40 14.44
CA LEU A 19 -9.80 -16.74 15.00
C LEU A 19 -9.82 -16.73 16.53
N LEU A 20 -8.94 -15.95 17.16
CA LEU A 20 -8.87 -15.86 18.63
C LEU A 20 -10.12 -15.20 19.21
N SER A 21 -10.75 -14.24 18.51
CA SER A 21 -11.99 -13.59 18.94
C SER A 21 -13.20 -14.53 18.96
N LEU A 22 -13.15 -15.64 18.20
CA LEU A 22 -14.21 -16.65 18.18
C LEU A 22 -14.14 -17.62 19.37
N ARG A 23 -13.05 -17.59 20.14
CA ARG A 23 -12.81 -18.52 21.23
C ARG A 23 -13.32 -18.00 22.56
N GLN A 24 -14.03 -18.84 23.32
CA GLN A 24 -14.55 -18.48 24.65
C GLN A 24 -13.49 -18.56 25.76
N ASP A 25 -12.40 -19.29 25.53
CA ASP A 25 -11.30 -19.46 26.48
C ASP A 25 -10.20 -18.40 26.33
N VAL A 26 -10.35 -17.45 25.40
CA VAL A 26 -9.38 -16.38 25.10
C VAL A 26 -10.02 -15.01 25.27
N LEU A 27 -9.25 -14.08 25.85
CA LEU A 27 -9.55 -12.65 25.85
C LEU A 27 -8.39 -11.91 25.17
N ILE A 28 -8.66 -11.21 24.07
CA ILE A 28 -7.66 -10.33 23.46
C ILE A 28 -7.60 -9.05 24.29
N VAL A 29 -6.52 -8.87 25.06
CA VAL A 29 -6.36 -7.74 25.99
C VAL A 29 -5.67 -6.53 25.35
N GLY A 30 -5.06 -6.72 24.18
CA GLY A 30 -4.51 -5.61 23.43
C GLY A 30 -3.87 -5.99 22.10
N GLY A 31 -3.65 -4.98 21.27
CA GLY A 31 -2.86 -5.09 20.04
C GLY A 31 -1.94 -3.91 19.83
N TYR A 32 -0.82 -4.13 19.13
CA TYR A 32 0.14 -3.09 18.77
C TYR A 32 0.58 -3.20 17.31
N ALA A 33 0.66 -2.06 16.64
CA ALA A 33 1.36 -1.89 15.36
C ALA A 33 1.97 -0.49 15.27
N PRO A 34 3.14 -0.30 14.65
CA PRO A 34 3.77 1.02 14.52
C PRO A 34 2.99 1.96 13.60
N SER A 35 2.35 1.42 12.56
CA SER A 35 1.52 2.20 11.62
C SER A 35 0.17 2.59 12.23
N SER A 36 -0.14 3.88 12.23
CA SER A 36 -1.45 4.40 12.66
C SER A 36 -2.59 3.85 11.81
N LEU A 37 -2.40 3.70 10.50
CA LEU A 37 -3.36 3.10 9.58
C LEU A 37 -3.66 1.64 9.98
N THR A 38 -2.62 0.84 10.24
CA THR A 38 -2.81 -0.56 10.67
C THR A 38 -3.57 -0.64 12.00
N ARG A 39 -3.27 0.27 12.94
CA ARG A 39 -4.02 0.36 14.20
C ARG A 39 -5.49 0.72 13.98
N GLN A 40 -5.77 1.70 13.12
CA GLN A 40 -7.13 2.13 12.79
C GLN A 40 -7.94 1.00 12.15
N ASN A 41 -7.39 0.36 11.11
CA ASN A 41 -8.06 -0.76 10.44
C ASN A 41 -8.40 -1.91 11.41
N CYS A 42 -7.52 -2.17 12.39
CA CYS A 42 -7.78 -3.15 13.43
C CYS A 42 -8.91 -2.73 14.38
N ARG A 43 -8.95 -1.46 14.81
CA ARG A 43 -10.03 -0.92 15.65
C ARG A 43 -11.40 -0.92 14.95
N GLU A 44 -11.42 -0.73 13.64
CA GLU A 44 -12.64 -0.82 12.84
C GLU A 44 -13.15 -2.26 12.73
N SER A 45 -12.24 -3.25 12.77
CA SER A 45 -12.56 -4.68 12.61
C SER A 45 -12.84 -5.40 13.94
N PHE A 46 -12.27 -4.95 15.05
CA PHE A 46 -12.33 -5.66 16.34
C PHE A 46 -12.52 -4.72 17.54
N GLN A 47 -13.13 -5.24 18.61
CA GLN A 47 -13.52 -4.48 19.79
C GLN A 47 -12.52 -4.55 20.97
N PHE A 48 -11.23 -4.83 20.74
CA PHE A 48 -10.21 -4.86 21.79
C PHE A 48 -9.28 -3.62 21.76
N PRO A 49 -8.61 -3.27 22.89
CA PRO A 49 -7.72 -2.10 22.94
C PRO A 49 -6.55 -2.19 21.94
N VAL A 50 -6.29 -1.13 21.19
CA VAL A 50 -5.14 -1.05 20.27
C VAL A 50 -4.23 0.11 20.68
N PHE A 51 -2.98 -0.21 21.01
CA PHE A 51 -2.01 0.70 21.62
C PHE A 51 -1.02 1.26 20.59
N GLU A 52 -0.60 2.50 20.82
CA GLU A 52 0.42 3.18 20.01
C GLU A 52 1.84 2.99 20.55
N ASN A 53 1.95 2.69 21.84
CA ASN A 53 3.20 2.36 22.52
C ASN A 53 3.11 0.90 22.99
N LEU A 54 4.05 0.07 22.53
CA LEU A 54 4.07 -1.37 22.82
C LEU A 54 4.25 -1.64 24.32
N GLU A 55 5.23 -0.99 24.94
CA GLU A 55 5.57 -1.22 26.35
C GLU A 55 4.41 -0.83 27.27
N GLN A 56 3.82 0.35 27.05
CA GLN A 56 2.64 0.79 27.78
C GLN A 56 1.47 -0.19 27.61
N GLY A 57 1.22 -0.66 26.38
CA GLY A 57 0.15 -1.62 26.10
C GLY A 57 0.34 -2.93 26.84
N LEU A 58 1.54 -3.48 26.84
CA LEU A 58 1.87 -4.72 27.55
C LEU A 58 1.77 -4.55 29.08
N GLN A 59 2.29 -3.45 29.63
CA GLN A 59 2.21 -3.17 31.07
C GLN A 59 0.77 -2.98 31.55
N THR A 60 -0.07 -2.28 30.77
CA THR A 60 -1.46 -2.00 31.15
C THR A 60 -2.34 -3.24 31.04
N SER A 61 -2.06 -4.12 30.08
CA SER A 61 -2.93 -5.27 29.77
C SER A 61 -2.54 -6.56 30.48
N GLU A 62 -1.30 -6.67 30.97
CA GLU A 62 -0.73 -7.83 31.66
C GLU A 62 -1.11 -9.17 30.99
N PRO A 63 -0.68 -9.41 29.73
CA PRO A 63 -1.06 -10.61 29.00
C PRO A 63 -0.34 -11.85 29.51
N ASP A 64 -1.02 -13.00 29.41
CA ASP A 64 -0.44 -14.34 29.64
C ASP A 64 0.36 -14.80 28.40
N ILE A 65 -0.18 -14.47 27.22
CA ILE A 65 0.31 -14.92 25.92
C ILE A 65 0.57 -13.70 25.04
N VAL A 66 1.75 -13.65 24.41
CA VAL A 66 2.04 -12.68 23.34
C VAL A 66 2.12 -13.39 22.00
N LEU A 67 1.29 -12.95 21.05
CA LEU A 67 1.31 -13.38 19.66
C LEU A 67 2.09 -12.39 18.81
N ILE A 68 3.17 -12.82 18.19
CA ILE A 68 4.07 -12.02 17.36
C ILE A 68 3.82 -12.36 15.88
N ALA A 69 3.03 -11.51 15.22
CA ALA A 69 2.71 -11.57 13.78
C ALA A 69 3.39 -10.44 12.99
N THR A 70 4.62 -10.12 13.38
CA THR A 70 5.47 -9.10 12.72
C THR A 70 6.33 -9.72 11.61
N PRO A 71 6.91 -8.90 10.72
CA PRO A 71 8.06 -9.31 9.93
C PRO A 71 9.18 -9.88 10.84
N PRO A 72 9.93 -10.92 10.40
CA PRO A 72 10.91 -11.60 11.25
C PRO A 72 12.08 -10.71 11.67
N GLN A 73 12.43 -9.70 10.87
CA GLN A 73 13.55 -8.78 11.08
C GLN A 73 13.53 -8.09 12.46
N ILE A 74 12.35 -7.77 12.98
CA ILE A 74 12.21 -6.94 14.19
C ILE A 74 12.07 -7.73 15.48
N ARG A 75 12.02 -9.08 15.41
CA ARG A 75 11.58 -9.88 16.57
C ARG A 75 12.61 -9.96 17.69
N LYS A 76 13.91 -9.96 17.35
CA LYS A 76 15.00 -9.86 18.34
C LYS A 76 14.89 -8.56 19.14
N GLU A 77 14.52 -7.46 18.48
CA GLU A 77 14.37 -6.13 19.10
C GLU A 77 13.18 -6.04 20.06
N LEU A 78 12.20 -6.95 19.97
CA LEU A 78 11.07 -7.02 20.90
C LEU A 78 11.47 -7.62 22.26
N LEU A 79 12.53 -8.45 22.30
CA LEU A 79 12.90 -9.22 23.50
C LEU A 79 13.13 -8.35 24.74
N PRO A 80 13.84 -7.20 24.68
CA PRO A 80 14.04 -6.35 25.85
C PRO A 80 12.73 -5.85 26.45
N VAL A 81 11.75 -5.47 25.63
CA VAL A 81 10.44 -4.99 26.10
C VAL A 81 9.63 -6.15 26.68
N LEU A 82 9.55 -7.28 25.96
CA LEU A 82 8.83 -8.47 26.44
C LEU A 82 9.39 -8.98 27.77
N SER A 83 10.72 -8.94 27.93
CA SER A 83 11.41 -9.44 29.13
C SER A 83 11.10 -8.66 30.40
N ARG A 84 10.51 -7.45 30.29
CA ARG A 84 10.12 -6.60 31.43
C ARG A 84 8.70 -6.88 31.93
N ILE A 85 7.95 -7.75 31.26
CA ILE A 85 6.55 -8.01 31.56
C ILE A 85 6.43 -9.40 32.20
N ASP A 86 6.31 -9.44 33.52
CA ASP A 86 6.36 -10.69 34.29
C ASP A 86 5.14 -11.61 34.07
N SER A 87 4.01 -11.07 33.60
CA SER A 87 2.79 -11.85 33.32
C SER A 87 2.95 -12.79 32.12
N ILE A 88 3.87 -12.47 31.19
CA ILE A 88 4.07 -13.25 29.97
C ILE A 88 4.65 -14.61 30.34
N ASN A 89 3.95 -15.68 29.97
CA ASN A 89 4.43 -17.05 30.12
C ASN A 89 4.54 -17.79 28.79
N THR A 90 3.92 -17.28 27.72
CA THR A 90 3.89 -17.94 26.40
C THR A 90 4.10 -16.94 25.27
N LEU A 91 4.96 -17.30 24.32
CA LEU A 91 5.14 -16.63 23.04
C LEU A 91 4.63 -17.52 21.90
N ILE A 92 3.76 -16.97 21.05
CA ILE A 92 3.35 -17.57 19.78
C ILE A 92 3.92 -16.71 18.67
N VAL A 93 4.75 -17.26 17.80
CA VAL A 93 5.50 -16.48 16.80
C VAL A 93 5.24 -17.02 15.40
N GLU A 94 4.89 -16.13 14.48
CA GLU A 94 4.73 -16.49 13.07
C GLU A 94 6.05 -17.01 12.47
N LYS A 95 5.97 -17.92 11.49
CA LYS A 95 7.18 -18.46 10.84
C LYS A 95 7.71 -17.50 9.76
N PRO A 96 9.01 -17.58 9.40
CA PRO A 96 10.08 -18.32 10.10
C PRO A 96 10.40 -17.65 11.44
N LEU A 97 10.95 -18.38 12.43
CA LEU A 97 11.26 -17.83 13.76
C LEU A 97 12.08 -16.53 13.68
N ALA A 98 13.15 -16.56 12.90
CA ALA A 98 14.09 -15.47 12.68
C ALA A 98 14.68 -15.54 11.27
N LEU A 99 15.52 -14.56 10.89
CA LEU A 99 16.24 -14.59 9.62
C LEU A 99 17.67 -15.08 9.75
N SER A 100 18.24 -15.13 10.95
CA SER A 100 19.58 -15.67 11.23
C SER A 100 19.56 -16.65 12.40
N ILE A 101 20.53 -17.56 12.44
CA ILE A 101 20.71 -18.48 13.55
C ILE A 101 20.96 -17.71 14.85
N GLU A 102 21.76 -16.64 14.80
CA GLU A 102 22.04 -15.79 15.95
C GLU A 102 20.77 -15.18 16.55
N GLU A 103 19.89 -14.64 15.71
CA GLU A 103 18.58 -14.13 16.16
C GLU A 103 17.70 -15.24 16.73
N GLY A 104 17.63 -16.39 16.04
CA GLY A 104 16.86 -17.55 16.50
C GLY A 104 17.32 -18.05 17.86
N LEU A 105 18.64 -18.10 18.08
CA LEU A 105 19.25 -18.46 19.35
C LEU A 105 18.98 -17.43 20.42
N ALA A 106 19.09 -16.13 20.11
CA ALA A 106 18.78 -15.07 21.08
C ALA A 106 17.33 -15.14 21.58
N ILE A 107 16.38 -15.40 20.67
CA ILE A 107 14.97 -15.61 21.03
C ILE A 107 14.84 -16.88 21.89
N SER A 108 15.50 -17.97 21.49
CA SER A 108 15.45 -19.25 22.18
C SER A 108 16.00 -19.16 23.61
N GLN A 109 17.19 -18.56 23.77
CA GLN A 109 17.84 -18.33 25.06
C GLN A 109 17.00 -17.42 25.95
N SER A 110 16.38 -16.37 25.39
CA SER A 110 15.46 -15.51 26.15
C SER A 110 14.25 -16.27 26.67
N CYS A 111 13.68 -17.17 25.85
CA CYS A 111 12.58 -18.03 26.28
C CYS A 111 13.00 -18.98 27.41
N VAL A 112 14.20 -19.57 27.34
CA VAL A 112 14.75 -20.42 28.41
C VAL A 112 14.95 -19.60 29.70
N ALA A 113 15.58 -18.44 29.60
CA ALA A 113 15.88 -17.57 30.75
C ALA A 113 14.61 -17.08 31.46
N LYS A 114 13.57 -16.74 30.70
CA LYS A 114 12.27 -16.29 31.22
C LYS A 114 11.27 -17.42 31.45
N ARG A 115 11.64 -18.67 31.17
CA ARG A 115 10.77 -19.86 31.23
C ARG A 115 9.50 -19.70 30.39
N TRP A 116 9.59 -18.97 29.28
CA TRP A 116 8.50 -18.82 28.33
C TRP A 116 8.31 -20.08 27.49
N LYS A 117 7.06 -20.46 27.27
CA LYS A 117 6.69 -21.46 26.27
C LYS A 117 6.76 -20.82 24.89
N LEU A 118 7.54 -21.35 23.96
CA LEU A 118 7.62 -20.86 22.59
C LEU A 118 6.88 -21.79 21.62
N PHE A 119 5.98 -21.22 20.82
CA PHE A 119 5.31 -21.92 19.73
C PHE A 119 5.51 -21.17 18.41
N ILE A 120 5.92 -21.89 17.37
CA ILE A 120 6.05 -21.34 16.02
C ILE A 120 4.87 -21.80 15.18
N VAL A 121 4.26 -20.88 14.42
CA VAL A 121 3.04 -21.13 13.63
C VAL A 121 3.37 -21.92 12.36
N HIS A 122 3.70 -23.21 12.50
CA HIS A 122 3.78 -24.17 11.40
C HIS A 122 2.42 -24.86 11.16
N GLN A 123 1.41 -24.08 10.79
CA GLN A 123 0.03 -24.57 10.64
C GLN A 123 -0.14 -25.72 9.63
N SER A 124 0.79 -25.91 8.69
CA SER A 124 0.75 -27.03 7.74
C SER A 124 0.73 -28.40 8.42
N ARG A 125 1.30 -28.55 9.62
CA ARG A 125 1.24 -29.83 10.38
C ARG A 125 -0.20 -30.23 10.77
N TYR A 126 -1.14 -29.28 10.70
CA TYR A 126 -2.54 -29.45 11.09
C TYR A 126 -3.49 -29.57 9.89
N CYS A 127 -2.97 -29.58 8.66
CA CYS A 127 -3.78 -29.83 7.48
C CYS A 127 -4.07 -31.33 7.38
N GLU A 128 -5.33 -31.68 7.11
CA GLU A 128 -5.83 -33.06 7.13
C GLU A 128 -5.03 -34.00 6.21
N GLU A 129 -4.56 -33.50 5.06
CA GLU A 129 -3.76 -34.24 4.09
C GLU A 129 -2.39 -34.65 4.63
N PHE A 130 -1.75 -33.73 5.35
CA PHE A 130 -0.45 -33.96 5.96
C PHE A 130 -0.58 -34.78 7.25
N ILE A 131 -1.67 -34.65 8.00
CA ILE A 131 -2.00 -35.54 9.12
C ILE A 131 -2.17 -36.97 8.61
N ALA A 132 -2.99 -37.20 7.58
CA ALA A 132 -3.21 -38.53 7.00
C ALA A 132 -1.90 -39.18 6.52
N MET A 133 -1.03 -38.38 5.90
CA MET A 133 0.32 -38.82 5.52
C MET A 133 1.17 -39.19 6.75
N LYS A 134 1.15 -38.38 7.82
CA LYS A 134 1.89 -38.68 9.05
C LYS A 134 1.37 -39.95 9.73
N GLU A 135 0.07 -40.17 9.75
CA GLU A 135 -0.56 -41.37 10.30
C GLU A 135 -0.13 -42.62 9.53
N ALA A 136 -0.11 -42.58 8.21
CA ALA A 136 0.34 -43.70 7.38
C ALA A 136 1.82 -44.06 7.62
N ILE A 137 2.68 -43.04 7.74
CA ILE A 137 4.10 -43.23 8.10
C ILE A 137 4.22 -43.85 9.49
N THR A 138 3.50 -43.31 10.47
CA THR A 138 3.56 -43.76 11.87
C THR A 138 3.02 -45.18 12.03
N ALA A 139 2.02 -45.56 11.22
CA ALA A 139 1.49 -46.92 11.15
C ALA A 139 2.42 -47.90 10.40
N GLY A 140 3.57 -47.46 9.90
CA GLY A 140 4.55 -48.29 9.19
C GLY A 140 4.12 -48.74 7.80
N LYS A 141 3.05 -48.15 7.24
CA LYS A 141 2.47 -48.58 5.95
C LYS A 141 3.44 -48.46 4.78
N LEU A 142 4.33 -47.47 4.82
CA LEU A 142 5.32 -47.22 3.77
C LEU A 142 6.64 -47.99 4.01
N GLY A 143 6.79 -48.71 5.13
CA GLY A 143 8.09 -49.25 5.56
C GLY A 143 9.08 -48.14 5.92
N ASN A 144 10.39 -48.40 5.79
CA ASN A 144 11.38 -47.34 6.00
C ASN A 144 11.30 -46.32 4.85
N ILE A 145 11.24 -45.03 5.21
CA ILE A 145 11.29 -43.95 4.23
C ILE A 145 12.67 -43.95 3.56
N ARG A 146 12.69 -43.81 2.24
CA ARG A 146 13.92 -43.74 1.43
C ARG A 146 14.11 -42.38 0.79
N LEU A 147 13.01 -41.76 0.36
CA LEU A 147 13.03 -40.53 -0.41
C LEU A 147 11.82 -39.65 -0.09
N ILE A 148 12.06 -38.34 0.02
CA ILE A 148 11.02 -37.33 0.14
C ILE A 148 11.17 -36.32 -1.02
N GLN A 149 10.08 -35.98 -1.69
CA GLN A 149 10.03 -34.94 -2.71
C GLN A 149 8.98 -33.92 -2.33
N ALA A 150 9.37 -32.67 -2.20
CA ALA A 150 8.53 -31.58 -1.75
C ALA A 150 8.56 -30.44 -2.78
N ALA A 151 7.45 -29.74 -2.93
CA ALA A 151 7.45 -28.49 -3.65
C ALA A 151 6.41 -27.50 -3.10
N CYS A 152 6.71 -26.22 -3.19
CA CYS A 152 5.76 -25.16 -2.83
C CYS A 152 5.88 -23.93 -3.74
N TYR A 153 4.75 -23.29 -3.97
CA TYR A 153 4.73 -21.91 -4.43
C TYR A 153 5.27 -20.98 -3.33
N GLY A 154 5.95 -19.90 -3.69
CA GLY A 154 6.61 -18.96 -2.75
C GLY A 154 8.06 -19.31 -2.42
N ASN A 155 8.86 -18.31 -2.04
CA ASN A 155 10.30 -18.48 -1.85
C ASN A 155 10.67 -19.31 -0.61
N LEU A 156 11.97 -19.56 -0.44
CA LEU A 156 12.51 -20.44 0.60
C LEU A 156 12.12 -20.02 2.03
N TYR A 157 12.23 -18.74 2.41
CA TYR A 157 11.88 -18.31 3.78
C TYR A 157 10.38 -18.16 3.98
N HIS A 158 9.65 -17.84 2.91
CA HIS A 158 8.21 -17.68 2.99
C HIS A 158 7.50 -19.03 3.08
N GLN A 159 7.63 -19.90 2.08
CA GLN A 159 6.87 -21.15 2.00
C GLN A 159 7.76 -22.38 2.19
N GLY A 160 9.03 -22.30 1.77
CA GLY A 160 10.02 -23.36 2.01
C GLY A 160 10.22 -23.67 3.50
N SER A 161 10.08 -22.69 4.39
CA SER A 161 10.12 -22.90 5.85
C SER A 161 9.03 -23.84 6.37
N HIS A 162 7.85 -23.87 5.75
CA HIS A 162 6.84 -24.90 6.06
C HIS A 162 7.24 -26.27 5.51
N MET A 163 7.88 -26.33 4.34
CA MET A 163 8.22 -27.59 3.69
C MET A 163 9.36 -28.30 4.39
N ILE A 164 10.42 -27.58 4.78
CA ILE A 164 11.52 -28.13 5.58
C ILE A 164 11.00 -28.63 6.94
N ASP A 165 10.11 -27.87 7.56
CA ASP A 165 9.44 -28.28 8.80
C ASP A 165 8.64 -29.58 8.63
N LEU A 166 7.88 -29.72 7.54
CA LEU A 166 7.13 -30.96 7.23
C LEU A 166 8.06 -32.14 6.94
N ILE A 167 9.14 -31.95 6.17
CA ILE A 167 10.14 -32.99 5.88
C ILE A 167 10.70 -33.56 7.19
N ARG A 168 11.09 -32.66 8.11
CA ARG A 168 11.57 -33.06 9.44
C ARG A 168 10.48 -33.72 10.26
N TRP A 169 9.26 -33.18 10.27
CA TRP A 169 8.14 -33.78 11.00
C TRP A 169 7.81 -35.20 10.54
N PHE A 170 7.77 -35.45 9.23
CA PHE A 170 7.51 -36.78 8.67
C PHE A 170 8.60 -37.79 9.02
N THR A 171 9.83 -37.34 9.18
CA THR A 171 10.99 -38.16 9.54
C THR A 171 11.26 -38.22 11.05
N ASN A 172 10.29 -37.84 11.88
CA ASN A 172 10.39 -37.81 13.35
C ASN A 172 11.42 -36.80 13.88
N GLU A 173 11.36 -35.58 13.35
CA GLU A 173 12.20 -34.43 13.73
C GLU A 173 13.70 -34.60 13.46
N GLN A 174 14.06 -35.56 12.60
CA GLN A 174 15.45 -35.80 12.19
C GLN A 174 16.14 -34.53 11.71
N LYS A 175 17.44 -34.46 11.96
CA LYS A 175 18.29 -33.35 11.54
C LYS A 175 18.72 -33.54 10.09
N ILE A 176 18.80 -32.43 9.37
CA ILE A 176 19.41 -32.38 8.03
C ILE A 176 20.91 -32.28 8.23
N GLN A 177 21.67 -33.17 7.59
CA GLN A 177 23.12 -33.29 7.74
C GLN A 177 23.87 -32.45 6.70
N TRP A 178 23.37 -32.39 5.47
CA TRP A 178 23.95 -31.54 4.43
C TRP A 178 22.89 -31.14 3.41
N VAL A 179 23.17 -30.04 2.71
CA VAL A 179 22.33 -29.50 1.64
C VAL A 179 23.17 -29.13 0.41
N ASP A 180 22.58 -29.32 -0.76
CA ASP A 180 23.05 -28.80 -2.03
C ASP A 180 21.90 -28.05 -2.69
N ALA A 181 22.08 -26.77 -2.98
CA ALA A 181 21.01 -25.90 -3.44
C ALA A 181 21.44 -25.08 -4.64
N THR A 182 20.45 -24.70 -5.44
CA THR A 182 20.57 -23.74 -6.53
C THR A 182 19.36 -22.82 -6.50
N GLY A 183 19.51 -21.59 -6.97
CA GLY A 183 18.39 -20.65 -7.05
C GLY A 183 18.62 -19.55 -8.07
N THR A 184 17.54 -18.88 -8.44
CA THR A 184 17.58 -17.76 -9.39
C THR A 184 16.55 -16.70 -9.06
N ASN A 185 16.96 -15.44 -9.26
CA ASN A 185 16.09 -14.26 -9.23
C ASN A 185 15.83 -13.70 -10.63
N ASP A 186 16.22 -14.42 -11.68
CA ASP A 186 16.01 -13.98 -13.06
C ASP A 186 14.54 -14.11 -13.46
N LEU A 187 13.78 -13.02 -13.29
CA LEU A 187 12.38 -12.91 -13.69
C LEU A 187 12.17 -13.14 -15.20
N LYS A 188 13.16 -12.89 -16.06
CA LYS A 188 13.03 -13.15 -17.51
C LYS A 188 13.11 -14.65 -17.77
N LEU A 189 14.09 -15.34 -17.20
CA LEU A 189 14.21 -16.79 -17.27
C LEU A 189 12.98 -17.47 -16.67
N LEU A 190 12.57 -17.06 -15.47
CA LEU A 190 11.39 -17.63 -14.83
C LEU A 190 10.13 -17.34 -15.65
N GLY A 191 10.00 -16.11 -16.18
CA GLY A 191 8.91 -15.73 -17.07
C GLY A 191 8.84 -16.55 -18.36
N SER A 192 9.99 -16.90 -18.97
CA SER A 192 10.02 -17.72 -20.19
C SER A 192 9.67 -19.20 -19.93
N LEU A 193 9.96 -19.69 -18.72
CA LEU A 193 9.62 -21.04 -18.30
C LEU A 193 8.16 -21.16 -17.82
N LEU A 194 7.52 -20.06 -17.42
CA LEU A 194 6.13 -20.02 -17.00
C LEU A 194 5.19 -19.97 -18.21
N LYS A 195 4.23 -20.91 -18.26
CA LYS A 195 3.25 -21.02 -19.35
C LYS A 195 2.14 -19.95 -19.34
N LYS A 196 2.07 -19.07 -18.32
CA LYS A 196 1.05 -18.03 -18.15
C LYS A 196 1.66 -16.74 -17.59
N PRO A 197 1.10 -15.56 -17.90
CA PRO A 197 1.51 -14.29 -17.30
C PRO A 197 1.34 -14.36 -15.78
N PHE A 198 2.38 -13.95 -15.05
CA PHE A 198 2.42 -13.95 -13.60
C PHE A 198 2.73 -12.54 -13.09
N SER A 199 2.06 -12.10 -12.04
CA SER A 199 2.35 -10.85 -11.34
C SER A 199 3.17 -11.15 -10.09
N HIS A 200 4.44 -10.72 -10.07
CA HIS A 200 5.26 -10.82 -8.88
C HIS A 200 4.91 -9.67 -7.92
N GLN A 201 4.43 -9.99 -6.72
CA GLN A 201 4.37 -9.04 -5.61
C GLN A 201 5.67 -9.16 -4.80
N PRO A 202 6.28 -8.04 -4.37
CA PRO A 202 7.45 -8.08 -3.51
C PRO A 202 7.18 -8.91 -2.25
N ASP A 203 7.98 -9.96 -2.03
CA ASP A 203 7.90 -10.80 -0.83
C ASP A 203 8.82 -10.21 0.26
N PRO A 204 8.31 -9.89 1.47
CA PRO A 204 9.13 -9.36 2.55
C PRO A 204 10.09 -10.41 3.15
N HIS A 205 9.98 -11.69 2.77
CA HIS A 205 10.90 -12.74 3.19
C HIS A 205 12.09 -12.86 2.23
N PRO A 206 13.33 -12.99 2.72
CA PRO A 206 14.50 -13.15 1.86
C PRO A 206 14.50 -14.52 1.17
N GLY A 207 14.95 -14.56 -0.07
CA GLY A 207 15.14 -15.82 -0.79
C GLY A 207 15.00 -15.66 -2.29
N ASP A 208 15.54 -16.63 -3.03
CA ASP A 208 15.44 -16.59 -4.49
C ASP A 208 14.00 -16.79 -4.95
N LEU A 209 13.63 -16.17 -6.08
CA LEU A 209 12.31 -16.31 -6.70
C LEU A 209 12.00 -17.76 -7.09
N TRP A 210 13.03 -18.55 -7.34
CA TRP A 210 12.96 -20.00 -7.42
C TRP A 210 14.23 -20.63 -6.84
N SER A 211 14.07 -21.75 -6.13
CA SER A 211 15.17 -22.55 -5.59
C SER A 211 14.90 -24.04 -5.73
N SER A 212 15.94 -24.83 -6.01
CA SER A 212 15.94 -26.29 -5.95
C SER A 212 16.99 -26.74 -4.96
N ILE A 213 16.58 -27.56 -4.00
CA ILE A 213 17.38 -27.93 -2.84
C ILE A 213 17.35 -29.45 -2.69
N THR A 214 18.52 -30.07 -2.69
CA THR A 214 18.75 -31.45 -2.28
C THR A 214 19.26 -31.45 -0.84
N MET A 215 18.75 -32.35 -0.02
CA MET A 215 19.11 -32.47 1.39
C MET A 215 19.27 -33.95 1.74
N ARG A 216 20.19 -34.25 2.65
CA ARG A 216 20.25 -35.57 3.30
C ARG A 216 20.05 -35.44 4.79
N LEU A 217 19.20 -36.28 5.34
CA LEU A 217 18.96 -36.41 6.77
C LEU A 217 19.98 -37.35 7.42
N GLU A 218 20.13 -37.24 8.74
CA GLU A 218 21.09 -38.02 9.53
C GLU A 218 20.89 -39.54 9.45
N SER A 219 19.66 -40.03 9.23
CA SER A 219 19.42 -41.47 8.99
C SER A 219 19.72 -41.91 7.55
N GLY A 220 20.25 -41.03 6.72
CA GLY A 220 20.52 -41.31 5.31
C GLY A 220 19.29 -41.25 4.40
N ILE A 221 18.22 -40.53 4.76
CA ILE A 221 17.08 -40.27 3.85
C ILE A 221 17.42 -39.09 2.94
N ASP A 222 17.14 -39.21 1.64
CA ASP A 222 17.24 -38.09 0.70
C ASP A 222 15.93 -37.30 0.64
N ALA A 223 16.04 -35.98 0.62
CA ALA A 223 14.91 -35.08 0.45
C ALA A 223 15.21 -34.05 -0.64
N TYR A 224 14.27 -33.85 -1.56
CA TYR A 224 14.32 -32.80 -2.57
C TYR A 224 13.21 -31.79 -2.31
N LEU A 225 13.54 -30.50 -2.38
CA LEU A 225 12.60 -29.41 -2.21
C LEU A 225 12.78 -28.40 -3.35
N SER A 226 11.68 -28.14 -4.07
CA SER A 226 11.60 -27.05 -5.02
C SER A 226 10.69 -25.94 -4.47
N CYS A 227 11.16 -24.70 -4.47
CA CYS A 227 10.43 -23.54 -3.99
C CYS A 227 10.33 -22.49 -5.08
N GLY A 228 9.21 -21.76 -5.12
CA GLY A 228 9.10 -20.51 -5.87
C GLY A 228 8.26 -20.60 -7.13
N LEU A 229 8.51 -19.68 -8.06
CA LEU A 229 7.55 -19.38 -9.14
C LEU A 229 7.28 -20.56 -10.08
N LEU A 230 8.29 -21.38 -10.38
CA LEU A 230 8.12 -22.54 -11.29
C LEU A 230 7.25 -23.66 -10.69
N ASP A 231 7.05 -23.67 -9.38
CA ASP A 231 6.24 -24.68 -8.71
C ASP A 231 4.75 -24.33 -8.66
N ALA A 232 4.36 -23.18 -9.24
CA ALA A 232 2.98 -22.78 -9.45
C ALA A 232 2.25 -23.79 -10.38
N ASN A 233 1.31 -24.54 -9.84
CA ASN A 233 0.39 -25.41 -10.55
C ASN A 233 -0.80 -24.60 -11.11
N PRO A 234 -1.17 -24.76 -12.39
CA PRO A 234 -2.30 -24.05 -13.03
C PRO A 234 -3.71 -24.51 -12.63
N GLN A 235 -3.92 -25.12 -11.45
CA GLN A 235 -5.27 -25.50 -10.99
C GLN A 235 -6.12 -24.24 -10.78
N PRO A 236 -7.21 -24.03 -11.56
CA PRO A 236 -7.90 -22.73 -11.64
C PRO A 236 -8.67 -22.33 -10.38
N HIS A 237 -8.88 -23.26 -9.44
CA HIS A 237 -9.70 -23.04 -8.24
C HIS A 237 -8.89 -22.91 -6.94
N LEU A 238 -7.56 -23.09 -6.99
CA LEU A 238 -6.71 -22.99 -5.79
C LEU A 238 -5.90 -21.69 -5.82
N GLU A 239 -5.94 -20.91 -4.74
CA GLU A 239 -5.05 -19.78 -4.57
C GLU A 239 -3.58 -20.24 -4.66
N GLN A 240 -2.76 -19.50 -5.40
CA GLN A 240 -1.35 -19.86 -5.65
C GLN A 240 -0.57 -20.10 -4.34
N TRP A 241 -0.85 -19.30 -3.31
CA TRP A 241 -0.23 -19.40 -1.98
C TRP A 241 -0.54 -20.69 -1.20
N LEU A 242 -1.57 -21.44 -1.59
CA LEU A 242 -1.94 -22.71 -0.97
C LEU A 242 -1.29 -23.92 -1.65
N GLN A 243 -0.45 -23.71 -2.65
CA GLN A 243 0.14 -24.81 -3.42
C GLN A 243 1.37 -25.37 -2.72
N ARG A 244 1.17 -26.49 -2.00
CA ARG A 244 2.22 -27.26 -1.33
C ARG A 244 1.98 -28.75 -1.59
N ARG A 245 3.00 -29.45 -2.07
CA ARG A 245 2.94 -30.87 -2.41
C ARG A 245 4.11 -31.62 -1.82
N ILE A 246 3.85 -32.82 -1.31
CA ILE A 246 4.87 -33.72 -0.78
C ILE A 246 4.57 -35.13 -1.27
N SER A 247 5.60 -35.82 -1.77
CA SER A 247 5.62 -37.25 -2.07
C SER A 247 6.65 -37.93 -1.18
N ILE A 248 6.32 -39.09 -0.64
CA ILE A 248 7.20 -39.89 0.19
C ILE A 248 7.24 -41.30 -0.40
N VAL A 249 8.45 -41.79 -0.65
CA VAL A 249 8.72 -43.14 -1.12
C VAL A 249 9.38 -43.90 0.02
N GLY A 250 8.74 -44.98 0.44
CA GLY A 250 9.30 -45.96 1.36
C GLY A 250 9.48 -47.32 0.70
N GLU A 251 10.03 -48.28 1.46
CA GLU A 251 10.26 -49.65 0.99
C GLU A 251 9.00 -50.36 0.53
N ASN A 252 7.88 -50.12 1.22
CA ASN A 252 6.64 -50.88 1.05
C ASN A 252 5.53 -50.12 0.34
N GLY A 253 5.80 -48.87 -0.07
CA GLY A 253 4.80 -48.04 -0.71
C GLY A 253 5.21 -46.59 -0.92
N VAL A 254 4.29 -45.85 -1.54
CA VAL A 254 4.41 -44.42 -1.82
C VAL A 254 3.19 -43.69 -1.27
N ALA A 255 3.40 -42.46 -0.80
CA ALA A 255 2.34 -41.55 -0.41
C ALA A 255 2.53 -40.18 -1.05
N HIS A 256 1.44 -39.52 -1.41
CA HIS A 256 1.41 -38.19 -2.00
C HIS A 256 0.35 -37.34 -1.29
N ALA A 257 0.70 -36.12 -0.91
CA ALA A 257 -0.20 -35.15 -0.33
C ALA A 257 -0.08 -33.83 -1.08
N HIS A 258 -1.22 -33.25 -1.45
CA HIS A 258 -1.34 -31.94 -2.04
C HIS A 258 -2.34 -31.12 -1.22
N LEU A 259 -1.87 -30.01 -0.65
CA LEU A 259 -2.64 -29.15 0.24
C LEU A 259 -3.91 -28.65 -0.45
N CYS A 260 -5.04 -28.69 0.27
CA CYS A 260 -6.38 -28.33 -0.22
C CYS A 260 -6.81 -29.11 -1.46
N SER A 261 -6.29 -30.33 -1.63
CA SER A 261 -6.61 -31.16 -2.79
C SER A 261 -6.82 -32.63 -2.42
N HIS A 262 -5.77 -33.37 -2.07
CA HIS A 262 -5.89 -34.81 -1.83
C HIS A 262 -4.69 -35.38 -1.06
N TYR A 263 -4.93 -36.54 -0.44
CA TYR A 263 -3.93 -37.49 0.02
C TYR A 263 -4.11 -38.81 -0.73
N GLU A 264 -3.04 -39.38 -1.25
CA GLU A 264 -2.99 -40.66 -1.93
C GLU A 264 -1.90 -41.55 -1.30
N GLU A 265 -2.21 -42.81 -1.02
CA GLU A 265 -1.22 -43.83 -0.65
C GLU A 265 -1.38 -45.06 -1.53
N ALA A 266 -0.27 -45.71 -1.89
CA ALA A 266 -0.25 -47.00 -2.54
C ALA A 266 0.83 -47.87 -1.88
N THR A 267 0.45 -49.06 -1.43
CA THR A 267 1.34 -50.00 -0.73
C THR A 267 1.28 -51.38 -1.38
N PHE A 268 2.21 -52.27 -1.09
CA PHE A 268 2.16 -53.64 -1.58
C PHE A 268 0.90 -54.41 -1.14
N LEU A 269 0.31 -54.04 0.01
CA LEU A 269 -0.89 -54.69 0.56
C LEU A 269 -2.20 -54.04 0.10
N SER A 270 -2.16 -52.80 -0.41
CA SER A 270 -3.36 -52.06 -0.81
C SER A 270 -3.12 -51.25 -2.08
N PRO A 271 -3.75 -51.64 -3.21
CA PRO A 271 -3.62 -50.92 -4.47
C PRO A 271 -4.43 -49.62 -4.41
N LYS A 272 -3.73 -48.54 -4.06
CA LYS A 272 -4.16 -47.12 -4.14
C LYS A 272 -5.41 -46.75 -3.31
N LYS A 273 -5.18 -46.04 -2.21
CA LYS A 273 -6.22 -45.32 -1.44
C LYS A 273 -6.09 -43.82 -1.68
N LYS A 274 -7.16 -43.17 -2.16
CA LYS A 274 -7.23 -41.71 -2.36
C LYS A 274 -8.28 -41.11 -1.42
N THR A 275 -7.90 -40.06 -0.70
CA THR A 275 -8.77 -39.22 0.13
C THR A 275 -8.73 -37.80 -0.43
N VAL A 276 -9.89 -37.19 -0.68
CA VAL A 276 -9.99 -35.86 -1.32
C VAL A 276 -10.40 -34.84 -0.28
N PHE A 277 -9.79 -33.66 -0.35
CA PHE A 277 -9.99 -32.54 0.58
C PHE A 277 -10.26 -31.29 -0.26
N THR A 278 -11.50 -30.81 -0.35
CA THR A 278 -11.94 -29.88 -1.40
C THR A 278 -12.22 -28.43 -0.96
N SER A 279 -11.75 -27.95 0.20
CA SER A 279 -12.07 -26.58 0.62
C SER A 279 -10.88 -25.79 1.21
N PRO A 280 -10.55 -24.60 0.66
CA PRO A 280 -9.63 -23.64 1.27
C PRO A 280 -10.04 -23.19 2.69
N GLU A 281 -11.32 -23.25 3.05
CA GLU A 281 -11.80 -22.92 4.40
C GLU A 281 -11.19 -23.88 5.44
N LYS A 282 -10.88 -25.13 5.06
CA LYS A 282 -10.19 -26.08 5.93
C LYS A 282 -8.75 -25.68 6.24
N TYR A 283 -8.10 -24.90 5.37
CA TYR A 283 -6.77 -24.37 5.68
C TYR A 283 -6.83 -23.35 6.82
N LEU A 284 -7.87 -22.53 6.91
CA LEU A 284 -8.08 -21.66 8.07
C LEU A 284 -8.35 -22.49 9.33
N ASN A 285 -9.08 -23.61 9.20
CA ASN A 285 -9.30 -24.54 10.31
C ASN A 285 -7.99 -25.16 10.84
N SER A 286 -6.95 -25.34 10.01
CA SER A 286 -5.64 -25.82 10.50
C SER A 286 -5.02 -24.91 11.58
N LEU A 287 -5.26 -23.60 11.49
CA LEU A 287 -4.79 -22.65 12.47
C LEU A 287 -5.64 -22.68 13.76
N GLN A 288 -6.94 -22.98 13.63
CA GLN A 288 -7.81 -23.26 14.79
C GLN A 288 -7.34 -24.50 15.55
N LEU A 289 -7.04 -25.59 14.84
CA LEU A 289 -6.52 -26.83 15.43
C LEU A 289 -5.16 -26.63 16.10
N PHE A 290 -4.31 -25.77 15.54
CA PHE A 290 -3.08 -25.33 16.19
C PHE A 290 -3.37 -24.66 17.55
N TYR A 291 -4.32 -23.73 17.59
CA TYR A 291 -4.74 -23.10 18.85
C TYR A 291 -5.34 -24.10 19.85
N ASP A 292 -6.18 -25.02 19.37
CA ASP A 292 -6.75 -26.07 20.22
C ASP A 292 -5.64 -26.90 20.86
N GLN A 293 -4.65 -27.34 20.09
CA GLN A 293 -3.55 -28.12 20.64
C GLN A 293 -2.75 -27.36 21.71
N ILE A 294 -2.39 -26.09 21.47
CA ILE A 294 -1.53 -25.36 22.40
C ILE A 294 -2.29 -24.88 23.65
N LEU A 295 -3.56 -24.46 23.51
CA LEU A 295 -4.34 -23.88 24.60
C LEU A 295 -5.04 -24.94 25.47
N THR A 296 -5.45 -26.08 24.90
CA THR A 296 -6.16 -27.14 25.65
C THR A 296 -5.22 -28.18 26.27
N LYS A 297 -4.18 -28.62 25.55
CA LYS A 297 -3.33 -29.72 26.02
C LYS A 297 -2.16 -29.26 26.89
N ASN A 298 -1.88 -27.95 26.94
CA ASN A 298 -0.83 -27.27 27.72
C ASN A 298 0.58 -27.92 27.67
N LYS A 299 0.79 -28.85 26.73
CA LYS A 299 2.03 -29.57 26.51
C LYS A 299 2.81 -28.81 25.44
N VAL A 300 3.84 -28.08 25.89
CA VAL A 300 4.96 -27.76 25.01
C VAL A 300 5.58 -29.10 24.62
N PRO A 301 5.71 -29.44 23.32
CA PRO A 301 6.57 -30.54 22.95
C PRO A 301 7.95 -30.23 23.53
N LYS A 302 8.48 -31.09 24.41
CA LYS A 302 9.75 -30.89 25.16
C LYS A 302 10.96 -30.59 24.25
N GLN A 303 10.82 -30.76 22.94
CA GLN A 303 11.81 -30.60 21.87
C GLN A 303 11.51 -29.44 20.89
N ALA A 304 10.52 -28.58 21.16
CA ALA A 304 10.09 -27.57 20.18
C ALA A 304 11.17 -26.50 19.90
N LEU A 305 11.91 -26.03 20.91
CA LEU A 305 12.85 -24.91 20.77
C LEU A 305 14.04 -25.26 19.87
N GLU A 306 14.73 -26.36 20.18
CA GLU A 306 15.87 -26.85 19.38
C GLU A 306 15.44 -27.27 17.98
N SER A 307 14.26 -27.87 17.83
CA SER A 307 13.79 -28.29 16.51
C SER A 307 13.66 -27.11 15.53
N HIS A 308 13.17 -25.95 15.97
CA HIS A 308 13.05 -24.80 15.06
C HIS A 308 14.40 -24.21 14.65
N LEU A 309 15.42 -24.28 15.52
CA LEU A 309 16.78 -23.89 15.17
C LEU A 309 17.37 -24.77 14.07
N PHE A 310 17.10 -26.08 14.09
CA PHE A 310 17.54 -26.99 13.01
C PHE A 310 16.82 -26.73 11.69
N THR A 311 15.53 -26.37 11.72
CA THR A 311 14.81 -25.90 10.52
C THR A 311 15.44 -24.62 9.97
N LEU A 312 15.80 -23.68 10.83
CA LEU A 312 16.48 -22.43 10.44
C LEU A 312 17.91 -22.70 9.92
N GLY A 313 18.63 -23.64 10.52
CA GLY A 313 19.95 -24.11 10.09
C GLY A 313 19.92 -24.64 8.66
N ALA A 314 18.92 -25.46 8.33
CA ALA A 314 18.72 -25.95 6.98
C ALA A 314 18.38 -24.82 6.00
N LEU A 315 17.48 -23.88 6.36
CA LEU A 315 17.16 -22.71 5.53
C LEU A 315 18.41 -21.86 5.23
N GLN A 316 19.24 -21.61 6.24
CA GLN A 316 20.49 -20.86 6.10
C GLN A 316 21.50 -21.60 5.22
N ALA A 317 21.73 -22.88 5.50
CA ALA A 317 22.65 -23.69 4.71
C ALA A 317 22.23 -23.78 3.24
N SER A 318 20.93 -23.86 2.94
CA SER A 318 20.42 -23.86 1.58
C SER A 318 20.71 -22.54 0.84
N LEU A 319 20.55 -21.39 1.50
CA LEU A 319 20.95 -20.11 0.91
C LEU A 319 22.45 -20.03 0.65
N ILE A 320 23.28 -20.47 1.62
CA ILE A 320 24.74 -20.48 1.46
C ILE A 320 25.12 -21.37 0.28
N SER A 321 24.54 -22.57 0.19
CA SER A 321 24.82 -23.54 -0.87
C SER A 321 24.45 -23.00 -2.26
N ALA A 322 23.27 -22.39 -2.40
CA ALA A 322 22.82 -21.77 -3.65
C ALA A 322 23.76 -20.66 -4.16
N LYS A 323 24.35 -19.91 -3.23
CA LYS A 323 25.27 -18.82 -3.52
C LYS A 323 26.70 -19.28 -3.80
N GLU A 324 27.19 -20.24 -3.02
CA GLU A 324 28.58 -20.74 -3.11
C GLU A 324 28.73 -21.86 -4.15
N HIS A 325 27.63 -22.33 -4.74
CA HIS A 325 27.59 -23.40 -5.74
C HIS A 325 28.30 -24.67 -5.27
N ARG A 326 28.06 -25.05 -4.01
CA ARG A 326 28.66 -26.24 -3.39
C ARG A 326 27.80 -26.79 -2.26
N VAL A 327 28.05 -28.05 -1.91
CA VAL A 327 27.44 -28.72 -0.75
C VAL A 327 27.85 -28.04 0.55
N ILE A 328 26.87 -27.82 1.44
CA ILE A 328 27.05 -27.27 2.78
C ILE A 328 26.65 -28.33 3.81
N SER A 329 27.59 -28.70 4.68
CA SER A 329 27.29 -29.49 5.88
C SER A 329 26.54 -28.62 6.90
N VAL A 330 25.45 -29.15 7.45
CA VAL A 330 24.64 -28.52 8.47
C VAL A 330 25.03 -29.12 9.83
N PRO A 331 25.55 -28.31 10.77
CA PRO A 331 25.86 -28.80 12.11
C PRO A 331 24.66 -29.44 12.78
N LEU A 332 24.90 -30.59 13.41
CA LEU A 332 23.88 -31.33 14.17
C LEU A 332 23.77 -30.83 15.62
N ASP A 333 24.71 -30.00 16.06
CA ASP A 333 24.69 -29.31 17.35
C ASP A 333 24.18 -27.87 17.18
N ALA A 334 23.28 -27.44 18.08
CA ALA A 334 22.67 -26.12 18.01
C ALA A 334 23.67 -24.96 18.24
N ASP A 335 24.69 -25.17 19.09
CA ASP A 335 25.71 -24.14 19.36
C ASP A 335 26.67 -23.99 18.17
N GLU A 336 26.89 -25.07 17.41
CA GLU A 336 27.70 -25.07 16.20
C GLU A 336 26.99 -24.42 15.00
N LEU A 337 25.65 -24.36 14.99
CA LEU A 337 24.88 -23.68 13.94
C LEU A 337 25.27 -22.19 13.81
N ILE A 338 25.75 -21.54 14.88
CA ILE A 338 26.25 -20.15 14.83
C ILE A 338 27.40 -20.01 13.82
N GLN A 339 28.20 -21.05 13.63
CA GLN A 339 29.32 -21.02 12.69
C GLN A 339 28.83 -20.98 11.23
N LEU A 340 27.62 -21.49 10.95
CA LEU A 340 26.99 -21.29 9.64
C LEU A 340 26.69 -19.82 9.41
N ASP A 341 26.20 -19.08 10.40
CA ASP A 341 25.91 -17.64 10.27
C ASP A 341 27.17 -16.80 10.02
N LYS A 342 28.29 -17.15 10.66
CA LYS A 342 29.58 -16.48 10.41
C LYS A 342 30.06 -16.68 8.97
N ARG A 343 29.74 -17.82 8.37
CA ARG A 343 29.98 -18.14 6.94
C ARG A 343 28.92 -17.52 6.03
N SER A 344 27.67 -17.43 6.49
CA SER A 344 26.52 -16.96 5.72
C SER A 344 26.52 -15.45 5.53
N ASN A 345 26.98 -14.68 6.53
CA ASN A 345 27.09 -13.21 6.56
C ASN A 345 26.29 -12.53 5.43
N PHE A 346 24.97 -12.68 5.51
CA PHE A 346 24.02 -12.05 4.59
C PHE A 346 22.78 -11.58 5.34
N GLN A 347 23.01 -10.81 6.41
CA GLN A 347 22.32 -9.53 6.59
C GLN A 347 23.27 -8.32 6.47
N LYS A 348 24.48 -8.54 5.96
CA LYS A 348 25.28 -7.49 5.34
C LYS A 348 25.78 -8.07 4.04
N ARG A 349 25.41 -7.50 2.89
CA ARG A 349 26.26 -7.59 1.71
C ARG A 349 27.63 -7.03 2.11
N LYS A 350 28.54 -7.87 2.59
CA LYS A 350 29.97 -7.63 2.37
C LYS A 350 30.16 -7.75 0.87
N ALA A 351 29.98 -6.60 0.20
CA ALA A 351 30.90 -6.26 -0.85
C ALA A 351 32.30 -6.56 -0.31
N SER A 352 33.15 -7.18 -1.11
CA SER A 352 34.57 -7.35 -0.81
C SER A 352 35.32 -6.01 -0.82
N GLY A 353 34.69 -4.95 -0.31
CA GLY A 353 35.19 -3.61 -0.09
C GLY A 353 34.48 -3.00 1.12
N LYS A 354 35.08 -1.97 1.71
CA LYS A 354 34.45 -1.14 2.74
C LYS A 354 33.04 -0.74 2.26
N ALA A 355 32.02 -0.81 3.12
CA ALA A 355 30.67 -0.38 2.74
C ALA A 355 30.73 1.10 2.31
N PRO A 356 30.11 1.48 1.17
CA PRO A 356 30.08 2.88 0.76
C PRO A 356 29.34 3.69 1.83
N LEU A 357 29.70 4.95 1.99
CA LEU A 357 28.98 5.88 2.86
C LEU A 357 27.74 6.44 2.16
N ILE A 358 27.79 6.62 0.84
CA ILE A 358 26.69 7.19 0.05
C ILE A 358 26.36 6.34 -1.17
N SER A 359 25.07 6.13 -1.42
CA SER A 359 24.57 5.47 -2.63
C SER A 359 23.87 6.48 -3.53
N VAL A 360 24.38 6.66 -4.74
CA VAL A 360 23.77 7.48 -5.79
C VAL A 360 22.76 6.63 -6.56
N ILE A 361 21.52 7.09 -6.65
CA ILE A 361 20.41 6.41 -7.32
C ILE A 361 20.10 7.17 -8.60
N LEU A 362 20.36 6.52 -9.74
CA LEU A 362 20.20 7.09 -11.07
C LEU A 362 19.09 6.33 -11.83
N PRO A 363 17.83 6.80 -11.81
CA PRO A 363 16.73 6.23 -12.57
C PRO A 363 16.82 6.63 -14.05
N MET A 364 16.63 5.66 -14.94
CA MET A 364 16.75 5.83 -16.38
C MET A 364 15.38 5.88 -17.05
N GLU A 365 14.72 7.04 -16.96
CA GLU A 365 13.44 7.30 -17.62
C GLU A 365 13.63 8.18 -18.87
N THR A 366 13.73 9.50 -18.67
CA THR A 366 13.80 10.50 -19.75
C THR A 366 15.18 11.14 -19.81
N HIS A 367 16.14 10.50 -20.47
CA HIS A 367 17.55 10.93 -20.46
C HIS A 367 17.89 12.11 -21.40
N ARG A 368 16.94 12.61 -22.19
CA ARG A 368 17.07 13.81 -23.06
C ARG A 368 18.30 13.81 -23.98
N GLY A 369 18.73 12.63 -24.42
CA GLY A 369 19.90 12.44 -25.29
C GLY A 369 21.28 12.55 -24.61
N ILE A 370 21.34 12.62 -23.27
CA ILE A 370 22.61 12.74 -22.52
C ILE A 370 22.86 11.59 -21.54
N ALA A 371 22.20 10.44 -21.74
CA ALA A 371 22.31 9.27 -20.84
C ALA A 371 23.77 8.89 -20.55
N GLU A 372 24.59 8.82 -21.60
CA GLU A 372 26.01 8.44 -21.49
C GLU A 372 26.79 9.46 -20.65
N GLU A 373 26.58 10.75 -20.89
CA GLU A 373 27.28 11.80 -20.16
C GLU A 373 26.86 11.85 -18.69
N ALA A 374 25.57 11.72 -18.41
CA ALA A 374 25.01 11.64 -17.07
C ALA A 374 25.59 10.44 -16.30
N ILE A 375 25.56 9.23 -16.88
CA ILE A 375 26.11 8.03 -16.25
C ILE A 375 27.62 8.18 -15.98
N LEU A 376 28.39 8.66 -16.96
CA LEU A 376 29.82 8.85 -16.80
C LEU A 376 30.15 9.91 -15.72
N SER A 377 29.32 10.94 -15.58
CA SER A 377 29.50 12.00 -14.58
C SER A 377 29.42 11.46 -13.14
N TRP A 378 28.50 10.54 -12.87
CA TRP A 378 28.32 9.93 -11.56
C TRP A 378 29.26 8.75 -11.30
N THR A 379 29.67 8.02 -12.35
CA THR A 379 30.47 6.79 -12.20
C THR A 379 31.96 7.03 -12.29
N LYS A 380 32.44 7.59 -13.42
CA LYS A 380 33.87 7.64 -13.77
C LYS A 380 34.52 9.01 -13.61
N LYS A 381 33.75 10.09 -13.59
CA LYS A 381 34.27 11.47 -13.54
C LYS A 381 34.28 12.07 -12.13
N GLN A 382 33.88 11.31 -11.10
CA GLN A 382 33.92 11.77 -9.71
C GLN A 382 35.35 11.72 -9.14
N ARG A 383 35.73 12.76 -8.41
CA ARG A 383 36.96 12.92 -7.61
C ARG A 383 36.65 12.56 -6.16
N CYS A 384 36.15 11.36 -5.94
CA CYS A 384 35.88 10.79 -4.62
C CYS A 384 36.51 9.39 -4.57
N ASP A 385 36.93 8.94 -3.39
CA ASP A 385 37.41 7.57 -3.20
C ASP A 385 36.29 6.59 -3.62
N PRO A 386 36.51 5.71 -4.63
CA PRO A 386 35.50 4.75 -5.08
C PRO A 386 35.00 3.79 -3.99
N GLY A 387 35.72 3.64 -2.88
CA GLY A 387 35.26 2.87 -1.72
C GLY A 387 34.25 3.60 -0.83
N LEU A 388 34.08 4.91 -0.99
CA LEU A 388 33.16 5.74 -0.20
C LEU A 388 31.77 5.89 -0.83
N TYR A 389 31.62 5.55 -2.11
CA TYR A 389 30.32 5.68 -2.77
C TYR A 389 30.05 4.54 -3.74
N GLU A 390 28.77 4.32 -4.01
CA GLU A 390 28.33 3.46 -5.11
C GLU A 390 27.29 4.20 -5.96
N VAL A 391 27.20 3.81 -7.23
CA VAL A 391 26.14 4.28 -8.13
C VAL A 391 25.28 3.07 -8.46
N ILE A 392 23.96 3.22 -8.35
CA ILE A 392 22.95 2.23 -8.70
C ILE A 392 22.14 2.82 -9.86
N ILE A 393 22.26 2.20 -11.03
CA ILE A 393 21.64 2.69 -12.26
C ILE A 393 20.44 1.79 -12.56
N VAL A 394 19.24 2.36 -12.52
CA VAL A 394 17.99 1.58 -12.59
C VAL A 394 17.29 1.90 -13.90
N PHE A 395 17.18 0.92 -14.79
CA PHE A 395 16.50 1.00 -16.07
C PHE A 395 15.15 0.29 -16.02
N HIS A 396 14.27 0.68 -16.94
CA HIS A 396 13.13 -0.14 -17.28
C HIS A 396 13.56 -1.41 -18.01
N LYS A 397 12.82 -2.49 -17.81
CA LYS A 397 13.07 -3.80 -18.44
C LYS A 397 13.08 -3.73 -19.96
N HIS A 398 12.26 -2.86 -20.56
CA HIS A 398 12.18 -2.66 -22.01
C HIS A 398 13.37 -1.87 -22.59
N GLN A 399 14.22 -1.26 -21.75
CA GLN A 399 15.39 -0.48 -22.16
C GLN A 399 16.68 -1.33 -22.20
N GLN A 400 16.58 -2.66 -22.27
CA GLN A 400 17.76 -3.54 -22.32
C GLN A 400 18.72 -3.19 -23.46
N GLU A 401 18.17 -2.84 -24.63
CA GLU A 401 18.97 -2.43 -25.79
C GLU A 401 19.75 -1.13 -25.51
N LEU A 402 19.13 -0.18 -24.80
CA LEU A 402 19.79 1.07 -24.39
C LEU A 402 20.95 0.78 -23.41
N VAL A 403 20.78 -0.19 -22.49
CA VAL A 403 21.85 -0.63 -21.59
C VAL A 403 23.03 -1.18 -22.38
N GLU A 404 22.77 -2.01 -23.39
CA GLU A 404 23.79 -2.59 -24.26
C GLU A 404 24.51 -1.51 -25.08
N GLN A 405 23.76 -0.57 -25.67
CA GLN A 405 24.30 0.56 -26.43
C GLN A 405 25.21 1.45 -25.57
N ILE A 406 24.78 1.80 -24.35
CA ILE A 406 25.58 2.60 -23.43
C ILE A 406 26.80 1.81 -22.99
N THR A 407 26.63 0.55 -22.57
CA THR A 407 27.74 -0.31 -22.12
C THR A 407 28.80 -0.50 -23.21
N ALA A 408 28.40 -0.63 -24.48
CA ALA A 408 29.32 -0.71 -25.61
C ALA A 408 30.18 0.55 -25.77
N LYS A 409 29.64 1.74 -25.48
CA LYS A 409 30.35 3.02 -25.60
C LYS A 409 31.13 3.40 -24.35
N THR A 410 30.60 3.09 -23.16
CA THR A 410 31.17 3.51 -21.88
C THR A 410 32.00 2.42 -21.21
N GLY A 411 31.97 1.19 -21.71
CA GLY A 411 32.46 0.00 -21.02
C GLY A 411 31.51 -0.46 -19.89
N ALA A 412 31.94 -1.47 -19.13
CA ALA A 412 31.15 -2.06 -18.04
C ALA A 412 30.65 -1.00 -17.05
N LEU A 413 29.34 -1.04 -16.78
CA LEU A 413 28.65 -0.13 -15.87
C LEU A 413 28.45 -0.77 -14.48
N PRO A 414 28.71 -0.05 -13.39
CA PRO A 414 28.52 -0.58 -12.04
C PRO A 414 27.03 -0.64 -11.66
N ASN A 415 26.62 -1.71 -10.98
CA ASN A 415 25.28 -1.92 -10.38
C ASN A 415 24.10 -1.50 -11.27
N VAL A 416 24.11 -1.92 -12.54
CA VAL A 416 22.97 -1.75 -13.44
C VAL A 416 21.88 -2.75 -13.11
N VAL A 417 20.64 -2.28 -12.97
CA VAL A 417 19.47 -3.13 -12.76
C VAL A 417 18.35 -2.75 -13.70
N CYS A 418 17.70 -3.74 -14.30
CA CYS A 418 16.54 -3.55 -15.15
C CYS A 418 15.30 -4.14 -14.48
N ILE A 419 14.29 -3.31 -14.22
CA ILE A 419 13.05 -3.76 -13.56
C ILE A 419 11.81 -3.43 -14.40
N ASP A 420 10.74 -4.19 -14.18
CA ASP A 420 9.44 -3.90 -14.78
C ASP A 420 8.69 -2.89 -13.89
N ALA A 421 9.03 -1.61 -14.06
CA ALA A 421 8.48 -0.51 -13.28
C ALA A 421 7.36 0.21 -14.03
N ALA A 422 6.35 0.68 -13.30
CA ALA A 422 5.26 1.47 -13.85
C ALA A 422 5.67 2.92 -14.18
N ASN A 423 6.65 3.47 -13.46
CA ASN A 423 7.12 4.85 -13.62
C ASN A 423 8.52 5.06 -13.00
N GLU A 424 9.10 6.24 -13.25
CA GLU A 424 10.41 6.65 -12.73
C GLU A 424 10.53 6.57 -11.21
N ILE A 425 9.46 6.83 -10.47
CA ILE A 425 9.49 6.83 -9.01
C ILE A 425 9.69 5.42 -8.45
N GLU A 426 9.14 4.41 -9.12
CA GLU A 426 9.38 3.03 -8.78
C GLU A 426 10.85 2.64 -9.06
N LEU A 427 11.47 3.17 -10.13
CA LEU A 427 12.91 3.02 -10.36
C LEU A 427 13.73 3.63 -9.21
N CYS A 428 13.39 4.86 -8.79
CA CYS A 428 14.03 5.53 -7.66
C CYS A 428 13.91 4.71 -6.38
N HIS A 429 12.69 4.31 -6.02
CA HIS A 429 12.44 3.57 -4.79
C HIS A 429 13.17 2.23 -4.78
N TYR A 430 13.10 1.48 -5.89
CA TYR A 430 13.79 0.22 -6.02
C TYR A 430 15.31 0.39 -5.88
N GLY A 431 15.88 1.42 -6.53
CA GLY A 431 17.30 1.77 -6.35
C GLY A 431 17.66 2.05 -4.89
N ALA A 432 16.80 2.75 -4.14
CA ALA A 432 16.99 2.99 -2.71
C ALA A 432 16.97 1.70 -1.87
N THR A 433 16.15 0.72 -2.23
CA THR A 433 16.11 -0.57 -1.51
C THR A 433 17.39 -1.40 -1.69
N LEU A 434 18.10 -1.21 -2.80
CA LEU A 434 19.38 -1.87 -3.09
C LEU A 434 20.59 -1.16 -2.47
N ALA A 435 20.43 0.12 -2.12
CA ALA A 435 21.47 0.97 -1.57
C ALA A 435 22.04 0.44 -0.25
N ARG A 436 23.37 0.47 -0.14
CA ARG A 436 24.13 0.06 1.05
C ARG A 436 24.65 1.24 1.86
N GLY A 437 24.73 2.43 1.28
CA GLY A 437 25.23 3.63 1.95
C GLY A 437 24.29 4.15 3.01
N ASP A 438 24.85 4.78 4.04
CA ASP A 438 24.10 5.46 5.11
C ASP A 438 23.36 6.69 4.58
N PHE A 439 23.85 7.25 3.47
CA PHE A 439 23.22 8.36 2.76
C PHE A 439 22.74 7.92 1.36
N LEU A 440 21.59 8.45 0.95
CA LEU A 440 21.04 8.29 -0.39
C LEU A 440 21.15 9.61 -1.14
N LEU A 441 21.57 9.56 -2.40
CA LEU A 441 21.54 10.70 -3.31
C LEU A 441 20.71 10.33 -4.53
N PHE A 442 19.53 10.93 -4.64
CA PHE A 442 18.67 10.76 -5.81
C PHE A 442 19.04 11.81 -6.87
N THR A 443 18.95 11.44 -8.14
CA THR A 443 19.15 12.33 -9.29
C THR A 443 18.33 11.82 -10.48
N GLU A 444 18.46 12.44 -11.66
CA GLU A 444 17.73 12.10 -12.88
C GLU A 444 18.69 11.72 -14.02
N SER A 445 18.22 10.93 -14.97
CA SER A 445 18.97 10.51 -16.18
C SER A 445 19.44 11.64 -17.11
N HIS A 446 19.04 12.88 -16.84
CA HIS A 446 19.41 14.09 -17.58
C HIS A 446 20.10 15.13 -16.68
N CYS A 447 20.72 14.65 -15.60
CA CYS A 447 21.58 15.41 -14.70
C CYS A 447 23.05 14.98 -14.82
N ILE A 448 23.94 15.95 -14.93
CA ILE A 448 25.39 15.77 -15.02
C ILE A 448 26.00 16.27 -13.71
N ALA A 449 26.66 15.40 -12.96
CA ALA A 449 27.35 15.78 -11.73
C ALA A 449 28.63 16.57 -12.03
N GLU A 450 28.91 17.59 -11.22
CA GLU A 450 30.26 18.15 -11.13
C GLU A 450 31.24 17.11 -10.60
N PRO A 451 32.54 17.18 -10.95
CA PRO A 451 33.52 16.17 -10.56
C PRO A 451 33.65 15.94 -9.04
N ASP A 452 33.31 16.89 -8.19
CA ASP A 452 33.39 16.77 -6.73
C ASP A 452 32.03 16.62 -6.05
N ALA A 453 30.92 16.49 -6.79
CA ALA A 453 29.56 16.47 -6.24
C ALA A 453 29.37 15.42 -5.13
N VAL A 454 29.87 14.20 -5.29
CA VAL A 454 29.76 13.13 -4.28
C VAL A 454 30.61 13.46 -3.04
N GLN A 455 31.82 14.00 -3.24
CA GLN A 455 32.70 14.39 -2.14
C GLN A 455 32.10 15.54 -1.32
N GLN A 456 31.46 16.49 -1.99
CA GLN A 456 30.77 17.62 -1.36
C GLN A 456 29.49 17.17 -0.63
N ALA A 457 28.78 16.18 -1.16
CA ALA A 457 27.61 15.59 -0.49
C ALA A 457 28.01 14.91 0.82
N LEU A 458 29.10 14.13 0.81
CA LEU A 458 29.65 13.52 2.03
C LEU A 458 30.16 14.57 3.02
N HIS A 459 30.76 15.66 2.53
CA HIS A 459 31.19 16.77 3.37
C HIS A 459 30.00 17.45 4.05
N PHE A 460 28.91 17.70 3.31
CA PHE A 460 27.69 18.27 3.84
C PHE A 460 27.14 17.43 5.01
N PHE A 461 26.96 16.12 4.82
CA PHE A 461 26.45 15.25 5.89
C PHE A 461 27.38 15.12 7.10
N LYS A 462 28.67 15.44 6.94
CA LYS A 462 29.65 15.41 8.02
C LYS A 462 29.65 16.71 8.85
N VAL A 463 29.43 17.86 8.21
CA VAL A 463 29.56 19.18 8.84
C VAL A 463 28.21 19.71 9.32
N GLU A 464 27.17 19.49 8.52
CA GLU A 464 25.84 20.04 8.77
C GLU A 464 24.97 19.09 9.59
N THR A 465 24.02 19.64 10.33
CA THR A 465 23.10 18.85 11.18
C THR A 465 21.80 18.44 10.47
N TYR A 466 21.62 18.84 9.21
CA TYR A 466 20.42 18.52 8.43
C TYR A 466 20.29 17.01 8.16
N ASP A 467 19.05 16.57 7.92
CA ASP A 467 18.75 15.17 7.57
C ASP A 467 18.96 14.89 6.08
N GLY A 468 18.94 15.94 5.27
CA GLY A 468 19.18 15.88 3.84
C GLY A 468 19.59 17.22 3.27
N PHE A 469 19.73 17.27 1.95
CA PHE A 469 20.03 18.49 1.23
C PHE A 469 19.40 18.55 -0.15
N TYR A 470 19.28 19.77 -0.67
CA TYR A 470 19.11 20.01 -2.10
C TYR A 470 20.37 20.70 -2.68
N PRO A 471 20.81 20.32 -3.89
CA PRO A 471 22.07 20.78 -4.46
C PRO A 471 21.93 22.11 -5.21
N ARG A 472 23.06 22.69 -5.59
CA ARG A 472 23.13 23.75 -6.59
C ARG A 472 22.86 23.17 -7.98
N THR A 473 21.84 23.68 -8.67
CA THR A 473 21.56 23.29 -10.06
C THR A 473 22.14 24.32 -11.03
N GLU A 474 22.97 23.87 -11.97
CA GLU A 474 23.35 24.64 -13.15
C GLU A 474 22.45 24.29 -14.35
N ALA A 475 22.05 25.28 -15.13
CA ALA A 475 21.05 25.09 -16.18
C ALA A 475 21.67 24.86 -17.56
N ILE A 476 21.25 23.78 -18.22
CA ILE A 476 21.54 23.53 -19.64
C ILE A 476 20.26 23.80 -20.44
N CYS A 477 20.17 24.99 -21.04
CA CYS A 477 19.05 25.42 -21.86
C CYS A 477 19.36 25.28 -23.36
N ARG A 478 18.61 24.44 -24.08
CA ARG A 478 18.79 24.21 -25.53
C ARG A 478 18.01 25.18 -26.41
N ASN A 479 16.97 25.82 -25.87
CA ASN A 479 16.13 26.75 -26.61
C ASN A 479 15.37 27.73 -25.70
N THR A 480 14.56 28.60 -26.31
CA THR A 480 13.74 29.56 -25.56
C THR A 480 12.80 28.88 -24.57
N LEU A 481 12.19 27.73 -24.87
CA LEU A 481 11.30 27.04 -23.93
C LEU A 481 12.04 26.65 -22.64
N SER A 482 13.23 26.07 -22.77
CA SER A 482 14.07 25.68 -21.63
C SER A 482 14.52 26.88 -20.76
N GLN A 483 14.69 28.07 -21.34
CA GLN A 483 15.00 29.29 -20.58
C GLN A 483 13.80 29.77 -19.75
N PHE A 484 12.59 29.60 -20.27
CA PHE A 484 11.36 29.94 -19.54
C PHE A 484 11.06 28.93 -18.44
N GLU A 485 11.33 27.65 -18.66
CA GLU A 485 11.29 26.64 -17.59
C GLU A 485 12.31 26.95 -16.49
N LEU A 486 13.56 27.28 -16.83
CA LEU A 486 14.56 27.73 -15.86
C LEU A 486 14.06 28.92 -15.04
N LYS A 487 13.43 29.91 -15.69
CA LYS A 487 12.86 31.05 -14.99
C LYS A 487 11.75 30.63 -14.01
N LEU A 488 10.92 29.63 -14.37
CA LEU A 488 9.91 29.07 -13.46
C LEU A 488 10.56 28.31 -12.30
N TYR A 489 11.59 27.52 -12.56
CA TYR A 489 12.36 26.81 -11.53
C TYR A 489 12.98 27.76 -10.52
N ASN A 490 13.60 28.86 -10.98
CA ASN A 490 14.22 29.85 -10.11
C ASN A 490 13.21 30.56 -9.19
N LEU A 491 11.95 30.72 -9.61
CA LEU A 491 10.88 31.20 -8.73
C LEU A 491 10.56 30.22 -7.60
N GLY A 492 10.65 28.91 -7.86
CA GLY A 492 10.51 27.89 -6.83
C GLY A 492 11.71 27.87 -5.88
N VAL A 493 12.93 27.95 -6.42
CA VAL A 493 14.17 27.96 -5.61
C VAL A 493 14.24 29.18 -4.69
N SER A 494 13.77 30.35 -5.12
CA SER A 494 13.73 31.53 -4.23
C SER A 494 12.84 31.33 -3.00
N GLU A 495 11.84 30.45 -3.07
CA GLU A 495 11.02 30.09 -1.91
C GLU A 495 11.75 29.13 -0.94
N PHE A 496 12.80 28.43 -1.38
CA PHE A 496 13.54 27.51 -0.52
C PHE A 496 14.38 28.24 0.54
N GLU A 497 14.73 29.51 0.30
CA GLU A 497 15.38 30.38 1.27
C GLU A 497 14.50 30.60 2.51
N ASN A 498 13.17 30.44 2.39
CA ASN A 498 12.27 30.46 3.52
C ASN A 498 12.51 29.21 4.40
N PRO A 499 12.84 29.38 5.70
CA PRO A 499 12.98 28.26 6.63
C PRO A 499 11.73 27.37 6.71
N ASP A 500 10.53 27.95 6.57
CA ASP A 500 9.24 27.26 6.64
C ASP A 500 8.86 26.55 5.33
N CYS A 501 9.68 26.67 4.28
CA CYS A 501 9.42 25.98 3.02
C CYS A 501 9.66 24.47 3.19
N TRP A 502 8.58 23.70 3.10
CA TRP A 502 8.59 22.24 3.21
C TRP A 502 8.98 21.55 1.89
N ALA A 503 8.77 22.21 0.75
CA ALA A 503 8.89 21.62 -0.59
C ALA A 503 10.34 21.57 -1.12
N LYS A 504 11.30 21.19 -0.26
CA LYS A 504 12.75 21.24 -0.53
C LYS A 504 13.31 19.98 -1.23
N VAL A 505 12.47 19.00 -1.55
CA VAL A 505 12.87 17.83 -2.34
C VAL A 505 12.80 18.20 -3.82
N THR A 506 13.96 18.37 -4.46
CA THR A 506 14.02 18.76 -5.88
C THR A 506 14.10 17.53 -6.79
N LEU A 507 13.51 17.67 -7.98
CA LEU A 507 13.52 16.64 -9.02
C LEU A 507 14.93 16.37 -9.56
N HIS A 508 15.76 17.43 -9.71
CA HIS A 508 17.08 17.32 -10.33
C HIS A 508 18.05 16.45 -9.52
N ALA A 509 18.10 16.69 -8.21
CA ALA A 509 18.78 15.84 -7.24
C ALA A 509 18.43 16.25 -5.80
N PHE A 510 18.55 15.31 -4.86
CA PHE A 510 18.55 15.61 -3.43
C PHE A 510 19.26 14.48 -2.66
N GLY A 511 19.89 14.85 -1.55
CA GLY A 511 20.50 13.91 -0.62
C GLY A 511 19.63 13.72 0.62
N ILE A 512 19.59 12.53 1.18
CA ILE A 512 18.89 12.24 2.44
C ILE A 512 19.59 11.11 3.20
N LYS A 513 19.57 11.14 4.53
CA LYS A 513 19.90 9.97 5.36
C LYS A 513 18.99 8.80 5.01
N ARG A 514 19.57 7.62 4.80
CA ARG A 514 18.85 6.40 4.41
C ARG A 514 17.80 6.01 5.44
N GLU A 515 18.11 6.13 6.73
CA GLU A 515 17.17 5.86 7.82
C GLU A 515 15.94 6.78 7.77
N VAL A 516 16.12 8.06 7.44
CA VAL A 516 15.04 9.05 7.35
C VAL A 516 14.14 8.76 6.16
N TYR A 517 14.72 8.42 5.01
CA TYR A 517 13.98 7.99 3.83
C TYR A 517 13.06 6.80 4.12
N PHE A 518 13.57 5.76 4.78
CA PHE A 518 12.77 4.58 5.10
C PHE A 518 11.83 4.79 6.30
N ALA A 519 12.16 5.68 7.23
CA ALA A 519 11.29 6.02 8.36
C ALA A 519 9.95 6.59 7.88
N VAL A 520 9.95 7.38 6.81
CA VAL A 520 8.72 7.93 6.20
C VAL A 520 8.02 6.97 5.23
N GLY A 521 8.60 5.80 4.96
CA GLY A 521 8.07 4.79 4.04
C GLY A 521 8.64 4.85 2.62
N GLY A 522 9.57 5.77 2.34
CA GLY A 522 10.14 5.98 1.02
C GLY A 522 9.17 6.61 0.03
N PHE A 523 9.49 6.49 -1.27
CA PHE A 523 8.65 7.06 -2.33
C PHE A 523 7.37 6.26 -2.55
N ALA A 524 6.23 6.94 -2.49
CA ALA A 524 4.92 6.41 -2.85
C ALA A 524 4.74 6.38 -4.37
N HIS A 525 5.38 5.41 -5.04
CA HIS A 525 5.47 5.31 -6.50
C HIS A 525 4.11 5.23 -7.21
N GLN A 526 3.04 4.80 -6.54
CA GLN A 526 1.68 4.79 -7.09
C GLN A 526 1.15 6.18 -7.48
N TYR A 527 1.78 7.26 -7.01
CA TYR A 527 1.39 8.64 -7.30
C TYR A 527 2.29 9.34 -8.33
N ASN A 528 3.03 8.60 -9.17
CA ASN A 528 3.90 9.17 -10.21
C ASN A 528 4.80 10.29 -9.67
N ARG A 529 5.19 11.27 -10.51
CA ARG A 529 6.02 12.42 -10.10
C ARG A 529 5.45 13.24 -8.95
N PHE A 530 4.16 13.11 -8.62
CA PHE A 530 3.60 13.78 -7.44
C PHE A 530 4.24 13.29 -6.11
N ALA A 531 4.81 12.08 -6.11
CA ALA A 531 5.48 11.47 -4.97
C ALA A 531 6.64 12.31 -4.40
N TYR A 532 7.29 13.16 -5.19
CA TYR A 532 8.33 14.08 -4.70
C TYR A 532 7.80 15.09 -3.69
N TRP A 533 6.59 15.62 -3.92
CA TRP A 533 5.97 16.54 -2.97
C TRP A 533 5.34 15.82 -1.78
N ILE A 534 4.82 14.60 -1.97
CA ILE A 534 4.32 13.77 -0.87
C ILE A 534 5.44 13.50 0.14
N ILE A 535 6.59 13.00 -0.33
CA ILE A 535 7.70 12.67 0.58
C ILE A 535 8.27 13.93 1.25
N ALA A 536 8.28 15.07 0.57
CA ALA A 536 8.69 16.35 1.16
C ALA A 536 7.76 16.79 2.30
N ALA A 537 6.45 16.65 2.10
CA ALA A 537 5.45 16.92 3.12
C ALA A 537 5.57 15.96 4.32
N ASP A 538 5.87 14.68 4.06
CA ASP A 538 6.10 13.67 5.10
C ASP A 538 7.37 13.94 5.91
N PHE A 539 8.45 14.39 5.26
CA PHE A 539 9.67 14.83 5.95
C PHE A 539 9.36 15.98 6.90
N HIS A 540 8.71 17.03 6.39
CA HIS A 540 8.36 18.20 7.19
C HIS A 540 7.39 17.86 8.32
N GLN A 541 6.37 17.04 8.08
CA GLN A 541 5.41 16.63 9.11
C GLN A 541 6.08 15.87 10.26
N ARG A 542 7.13 15.10 9.97
CA ARG A 542 7.89 14.33 10.97
C ARG A 542 9.08 15.11 11.56
N GLY A 543 9.24 16.38 11.19
CA GLY A 543 10.28 17.25 11.71
C GLY A 543 11.67 17.05 11.10
N TYR A 544 11.78 16.33 9.98
CA TYR A 544 13.04 16.18 9.25
C TYR A 544 13.31 17.41 8.38
N SER A 545 14.59 17.78 8.26
CA SER A 545 14.99 19.04 7.62
C SER A 545 15.99 18.84 6.49
N LEU A 546 15.83 19.60 5.40
CA LEU A 546 16.75 19.63 4.26
C LEU A 546 17.42 21.00 4.17
N GLY A 547 18.75 21.03 4.09
CA GLY A 547 19.53 22.25 3.91
C GLY A 547 19.97 22.48 2.45
N TYR A 548 20.41 23.70 2.14
CA TYR A 548 21.01 23.99 0.84
C TYR A 548 22.49 23.57 0.82
N ALA A 549 22.88 22.74 -0.14
CA ALA A 549 24.26 22.32 -0.33
C ALA A 549 24.88 22.96 -1.58
N PRO A 550 25.39 24.20 -1.51
CA PRO A 550 25.90 24.92 -2.68
C PRO A 550 27.13 24.25 -3.32
N GLY A 551 27.91 23.51 -2.52
CA GLY A 551 29.07 22.75 -3.00
C GLY A 551 28.70 21.51 -3.82
N VAL A 552 27.47 20.99 -3.69
CA VAL A 552 27.03 19.87 -4.52
C VAL A 552 26.46 20.44 -5.82
N GLY A 553 27.25 20.45 -6.89
CA GLY A 553 26.82 20.95 -8.19
C GLY A 553 26.30 19.86 -9.13
N VAL A 554 25.14 20.13 -9.73
CA VAL A 554 24.51 19.27 -10.74
C VAL A 554 24.02 20.12 -11.90
N SER A 555 24.46 19.85 -13.12
CA SER A 555 23.93 20.47 -14.33
C SER A 555 22.70 19.71 -14.84
N HIS A 556 21.57 20.37 -14.98
CA HIS A 556 20.30 19.76 -15.42
C HIS A 556 19.91 20.24 -16.83
N VAL A 557 19.52 19.32 -17.71
CA VAL A 557 19.01 19.63 -19.05
C VAL A 557 17.52 19.91 -19.00
N PHE A 558 17.13 21.19 -19.14
CA PHE A 558 15.75 21.66 -19.14
C PHE A 558 14.97 21.27 -20.42
N VAL A 559 13.64 21.26 -20.36
CA VAL A 559 12.75 20.77 -21.42
C VAL A 559 12.89 21.59 -22.69
N ASP A 560 13.09 20.93 -23.80
CA ASP A 560 13.27 21.56 -25.11
C ASP A 560 12.02 21.42 -26.00
N SER A 561 10.97 20.72 -25.54
CA SER A 561 9.73 20.58 -26.29
C SER A 561 8.50 20.67 -25.40
N PHE A 562 7.39 21.13 -26.00
CA PHE A 562 6.10 21.08 -25.33
C PHE A 562 5.65 19.66 -25.05
N ALA A 563 6.07 18.65 -25.83
CA ALA A 563 5.68 17.27 -25.59
C ALA A 563 6.24 16.76 -24.24
N LEU A 564 7.53 17.02 -23.97
CA LEU A 564 8.16 16.66 -22.70
C LEU A 564 7.57 17.45 -21.52
N LEU A 565 7.37 18.76 -21.68
CA LEU A 565 6.72 19.59 -20.67
C LEU A 565 5.30 19.09 -20.37
N ASP A 566 4.55 18.70 -21.40
CA ASP A 566 3.18 18.21 -21.27
C ASP A 566 3.10 16.87 -20.54
N GLN A 567 4.02 15.96 -20.88
CA GLN A 567 4.17 14.68 -20.19
C GLN A 567 4.44 14.89 -18.70
N PHE A 568 5.41 15.75 -18.36
CA PHE A 568 5.74 16.07 -16.97
C PHE A 568 4.53 16.62 -16.20
N LEU A 569 3.83 17.61 -16.77
CA LEU A 569 2.64 18.21 -16.15
C LEU A 569 1.51 17.19 -15.98
N SER A 570 1.31 16.33 -16.97
CA SER A 570 0.31 15.26 -16.93
C SER A 570 0.63 14.23 -15.83
N GLU A 571 1.87 13.73 -15.75
CA GLU A 571 2.32 12.75 -14.77
C GLU A 571 2.20 13.29 -13.34
N CYS A 572 2.68 14.51 -13.09
CA CYS A 572 2.52 15.18 -11.81
C CYS A 572 1.02 15.32 -11.44
N THR A 573 0.20 15.80 -12.36
CA THR A 573 -1.22 16.06 -12.08
C THR A 573 -2.03 14.77 -11.86
N SER A 574 -1.76 13.72 -12.66
CA SER A 574 -2.40 12.41 -12.47
C SER A 574 -2.09 11.82 -11.09
N GLY A 575 -0.84 11.96 -10.66
CA GLY A 575 -0.38 11.59 -9.33
C GLY A 575 -1.14 12.33 -8.23
N GLU A 576 -1.27 13.65 -8.38
CA GLU A 576 -2.04 14.48 -7.46
C GLU A 576 -3.50 14.03 -7.37
N VAL A 577 -4.15 13.77 -8.50
CA VAL A 577 -5.55 13.31 -8.52
C VAL A 577 -5.69 11.95 -7.84
N LEU A 578 -4.80 10.99 -8.16
CA LEU A 578 -4.81 9.67 -7.52
C LEU A 578 -4.57 9.76 -6.01
N PHE A 579 -3.64 10.61 -5.58
CA PHE A 579 -3.37 10.85 -4.17
C PHE A 579 -4.59 11.43 -3.45
N ARG A 580 -5.25 12.44 -4.04
CA ARG A 580 -6.46 13.03 -3.45
C ARG A 580 -7.64 12.05 -3.39
N LEU A 581 -7.85 11.26 -4.46
CA LEU A 581 -8.87 10.20 -4.49
C LEU A 581 -8.55 9.03 -3.54
N ALA A 582 -7.28 8.86 -3.15
CA ALA A 582 -6.92 7.86 -2.16
C ALA A 582 -7.56 8.16 -0.79
N GLY A 583 -7.94 9.40 -0.47
CA GLY A 583 -8.71 9.77 0.73
C GLY A 583 -7.99 9.58 2.07
N GLU A 584 -6.81 8.97 2.06
CA GLU A 584 -5.93 8.78 3.21
C GLU A 584 -5.32 10.14 3.58
N GLN A 585 -5.68 10.71 4.74
CA GLN A 585 -5.11 11.96 5.28
C GLN A 585 -5.57 13.29 4.64
N LYS A 586 -6.89 13.50 4.47
CA LYS A 586 -7.47 14.78 3.97
C LYS A 586 -6.93 16.06 4.65
N ALA A 587 -6.70 16.03 5.97
CA ALA A 587 -6.11 17.15 6.71
C ALA A 587 -4.64 17.44 6.33
N HIS A 588 -3.87 16.40 5.98
CA HIS A 588 -2.54 16.53 5.42
C HIS A 588 -2.59 17.15 4.01
N HIS A 589 -3.59 16.77 3.19
CA HIS A 589 -3.77 17.29 1.84
C HIS A 589 -3.99 18.80 1.83
N GLU A 590 -4.90 19.28 2.69
CA GLU A 590 -5.29 20.68 2.74
C GLU A 590 -4.17 21.57 3.27
N ARG A 591 -3.39 21.08 4.25
CA ARG A 591 -2.26 21.81 4.82
C ARG A 591 -1.17 22.11 3.80
N TYR A 592 -0.77 21.13 3.00
CA TYR A 592 0.40 21.26 2.11
C TYR A 592 0.04 21.61 0.66
N PHE A 593 -1.06 21.06 0.14
CA PHE A 593 -1.39 21.16 -1.29
C PHE A 593 -2.63 22.00 -1.58
N GLY A 594 -3.35 22.46 -0.55
CA GLY A 594 -4.60 23.22 -0.67
C GLY A 594 -5.73 22.45 -1.39
N ILE A 595 -6.84 23.14 -1.64
CA ILE A 595 -8.00 22.62 -2.36
C ILE A 595 -8.06 23.24 -3.76
N PRO A 596 -8.00 22.45 -4.85
CA PRO A 596 -8.16 22.98 -6.20
C PRO A 596 -9.57 23.52 -6.41
N LYS A 597 -9.71 24.74 -6.94
CA LYS A 597 -11.01 25.42 -7.11
C LYS A 597 -11.95 24.66 -8.05
N GLU A 598 -11.40 24.02 -9.08
CA GLU A 598 -12.11 23.24 -10.07
C GLU A 598 -12.77 21.96 -9.51
N TRP A 599 -12.43 21.56 -8.28
CA TRP A 599 -13.05 20.40 -7.63
C TRP A 599 -14.48 20.66 -7.14
N GLU A 600 -14.83 21.91 -6.78
CA GLU A 600 -16.20 22.28 -6.39
C GLU A 600 -17.23 21.97 -7.50
N ASP A 601 -16.80 22.10 -8.75
CA ASP A 601 -17.66 21.96 -9.93
C ASP A 601 -17.55 20.58 -10.60
N ILE A 602 -16.69 19.69 -10.10
CA ILE A 602 -16.29 18.48 -10.85
C ILE A 602 -17.46 17.54 -11.18
N GLN A 603 -18.48 17.48 -10.31
CA GLN A 603 -19.70 16.69 -10.56
C GLN A 603 -20.70 17.38 -11.49
N LYS A 604 -20.62 18.69 -11.74
CA LYS A 604 -21.45 19.38 -12.76
C LYS A 604 -21.24 18.84 -14.17
N TYR A 605 -20.12 18.16 -14.37
CA TYR A 605 -19.73 17.60 -15.65
C TYR A 605 -19.98 16.09 -15.73
N ASN A 606 -20.64 15.50 -14.73
CA ASN A 606 -21.04 14.10 -14.74
C ASN A 606 -22.33 13.91 -15.56
N PRO A 607 -22.31 13.25 -16.74
CA PRO A 607 -23.49 13.19 -17.61
C PRO A 607 -24.67 12.43 -16.98
N SER A 608 -24.42 11.42 -16.13
CA SER A 608 -25.51 10.68 -15.47
C SER A 608 -26.20 11.55 -14.43
N LEU A 609 -25.43 12.24 -13.59
CA LEU A 609 -25.94 13.20 -12.63
C LEU A 609 -26.62 14.39 -13.32
N ALA A 610 -26.00 14.95 -14.36
CA ALA A 610 -26.57 16.06 -15.13
C ALA A 610 -27.96 15.69 -15.69
N ARG A 611 -28.16 14.45 -16.17
CA ARG A 611 -29.47 13.96 -16.61
C ARG A 611 -30.47 13.82 -15.48
N VAL A 612 -30.06 13.24 -14.34
CA VAL A 612 -30.91 13.11 -13.14
C VAL A 612 -31.36 14.51 -12.69
N VAL A 613 -30.41 15.41 -12.53
CA VAL A 613 -30.64 16.79 -12.08
C VAL A 613 -31.46 17.59 -13.11
N PHE A 614 -31.19 17.44 -14.41
CA PHE A 614 -31.96 18.05 -15.50
C PHE A 614 -33.43 17.61 -15.50
N ASN A 615 -33.68 16.30 -15.45
CA ASN A 615 -35.03 15.74 -15.44
C ASN A 615 -35.84 16.28 -14.24
N LYS A 616 -35.20 16.55 -13.10
CA LYS A 616 -35.88 17.10 -11.92
C LYS A 616 -36.05 18.60 -11.96
N ALA A 617 -35.09 19.32 -12.52
CA ALA A 617 -35.24 20.74 -12.72
C ALA A 617 -36.40 21.05 -13.70
N LEU A 618 -36.72 20.17 -14.66
CA LEU A 618 -37.95 20.25 -15.47
C LEU A 618 -39.25 20.03 -14.67
N VAL A 619 -39.27 19.05 -13.76
CA VAL A 619 -40.44 18.79 -12.89
C VAL A 619 -40.68 19.96 -11.92
N LEU A 620 -39.63 20.63 -11.46
CA LEU A 620 -39.74 21.81 -10.61
C LEU A 620 -40.15 23.07 -11.38
N LEU A 621 -39.83 23.16 -12.68
CA LEU A 621 -40.32 24.23 -13.54
C LEU A 621 -41.83 24.08 -13.83
N SER A 622 -42.37 22.85 -13.82
CA SER A 622 -43.80 22.58 -14.01
C SER A 622 -44.61 22.69 -12.70
N ALA A 623 -43.98 22.43 -11.55
CA ALA A 623 -44.54 22.75 -10.24
C ALA A 623 -44.49 24.27 -10.00
N LYS A 624 -45.61 24.92 -9.69
CA LYS A 624 -45.72 26.38 -9.48
C LYS A 624 -44.96 26.90 -8.23
N MET A 625 -43.65 26.68 -8.11
CA MET A 625 -42.80 27.37 -7.12
C MET A 625 -42.65 28.85 -7.54
N LYS A 626 -43.16 29.76 -6.73
CA LYS A 626 -43.33 31.19 -7.09
C LYS A 626 -42.06 32.03 -6.97
N SER A 627 -41.01 31.56 -6.30
CA SER A 627 -39.95 32.44 -5.78
C SER A 627 -38.69 32.60 -6.65
N ASP A 628 -38.46 31.80 -7.71
CA ASP A 628 -37.20 31.87 -8.49
C ASP A 628 -37.22 31.14 -9.88
N GLN A 629 -38.28 31.29 -10.67
CA GLN A 629 -38.36 30.62 -11.99
C GLN A 629 -37.23 30.98 -12.97
N LEU A 630 -36.71 32.21 -12.90
CA LEU A 630 -35.62 32.69 -13.76
C LEU A 630 -34.29 31.97 -13.51
N PHE A 631 -33.95 31.73 -12.24
CA PHE A 631 -32.77 30.97 -11.86
C PHE A 631 -32.89 29.51 -12.32
N LEU A 632 -34.02 28.86 -12.04
CA LEU A 632 -34.24 27.47 -12.47
C LEU A 632 -34.13 27.34 -13.98
N ARG A 633 -34.68 28.27 -14.78
CA ARG A 633 -34.55 28.24 -16.25
C ARG A 633 -33.10 28.32 -16.73
N LYS A 634 -32.27 29.16 -16.08
CA LYS A 634 -30.84 29.29 -16.41
C LYS A 634 -30.05 28.04 -16.01
N GLU A 635 -30.31 27.49 -14.82
CA GLU A 635 -29.70 26.27 -14.33
C GLU A 635 -30.07 25.07 -15.22
N VAL A 636 -31.35 24.94 -15.58
CA VAL A 636 -31.91 23.91 -16.48
C VAL A 636 -31.28 23.96 -17.86
N GLY A 637 -31.16 25.16 -18.45
CA GLY A 637 -30.48 25.33 -19.74
C GLY A 637 -29.01 24.90 -19.68
N THR A 638 -28.34 25.23 -18.57
CA THR A 638 -26.95 24.80 -18.32
C THR A 638 -26.87 23.28 -18.20
N LEU A 639 -27.72 22.65 -17.39
CA LEU A 639 -27.72 21.20 -17.16
C LEU A 639 -28.14 20.39 -18.39
N LEU A 640 -29.08 20.90 -19.19
CA LEU A 640 -29.45 20.33 -20.49
C LEU A 640 -28.24 20.28 -21.42
N PHE A 641 -27.53 21.41 -21.51
CA PHE A 641 -26.32 21.50 -22.31
C PHE A 641 -25.24 20.55 -21.81
N HIS A 642 -25.03 20.45 -20.49
CA HIS A 642 -24.07 19.51 -19.91
C HIS A 642 -24.47 18.04 -20.11
N SER A 643 -25.77 17.72 -20.14
CA SER A 643 -26.25 16.33 -20.34
C SER A 643 -25.92 15.76 -21.72
N PHE A 644 -25.77 16.61 -22.75
CA PHE A 644 -25.45 16.22 -24.13
C PHE A 644 -24.05 16.65 -24.58
N PHE A 645 -23.55 17.78 -24.09
CA PHE A 645 -22.31 18.43 -24.54
C PHE A 645 -21.24 18.58 -23.45
N ALA A 646 -21.34 17.90 -22.30
CA ALA A 646 -20.34 18.02 -21.22
C ALA A 646 -18.89 17.77 -21.70
N ARG A 647 -18.66 16.74 -22.53
CA ARG A 647 -17.31 16.40 -23.02
C ARG A 647 -16.73 17.45 -23.98
N PRO A 648 -17.44 17.86 -25.07
CA PRO A 648 -16.99 18.96 -25.92
C PRO A 648 -16.82 20.28 -25.17
N TYR A 649 -17.76 20.61 -24.29
CA TYR A 649 -17.69 21.81 -23.46
C TYR A 649 -16.48 21.80 -22.54
N PHE A 650 -16.19 20.66 -21.89
CA PHE A 650 -15.02 20.49 -21.03
C PHE A 650 -13.72 20.73 -21.80
N PHE A 651 -13.60 20.09 -22.97
CA PHE A 651 -12.47 20.31 -23.86
C PHE A 651 -12.33 21.80 -24.22
N CYS A 652 -13.43 22.46 -24.60
CA CYS A 652 -13.39 23.88 -24.93
C CYS A 652 -13.09 24.79 -23.72
N ARG A 653 -13.62 24.49 -22.54
CA ARG A 653 -13.52 25.35 -21.35
C ARG A 653 -12.12 25.35 -20.73
N TYR A 654 -11.44 24.21 -20.77
CA TYR A 654 -10.19 24.00 -20.04
C TYR A 654 -8.99 23.70 -20.95
N ASN A 655 -9.18 22.98 -22.07
CA ASN A 655 -8.07 22.71 -23.00
C ASN A 655 -7.84 23.88 -23.98
N MET A 656 -8.87 24.61 -24.42
CA MET A 656 -8.66 25.73 -25.35
C MET A 656 -7.82 26.87 -24.77
N PRO A 657 -8.04 27.36 -23.53
CA PRO A 657 -7.16 28.39 -22.94
C PRO A 657 -5.69 27.97 -22.88
N ARG A 658 -5.45 26.69 -22.56
CA ARG A 658 -4.13 26.06 -22.59
C ARG A 658 -3.54 26.05 -24.00
N LEU A 659 -4.27 25.57 -25.00
CA LEU A 659 -3.80 25.54 -26.39
C LEU A 659 -3.53 26.95 -26.93
N LEU A 660 -4.43 27.91 -26.66
CA LEU A 660 -4.25 29.31 -27.01
C LEU A 660 -2.97 29.86 -26.39
N SER A 661 -2.73 29.61 -25.09
CA SER A 661 -1.50 30.03 -24.40
C SER A 661 -0.25 29.42 -25.03
N LYS A 662 -0.29 28.12 -25.40
CA LYS A 662 0.79 27.44 -26.13
C LYS A 662 1.11 28.13 -27.46
N TYR A 663 0.10 28.34 -28.30
CA TYR A 663 0.29 28.97 -29.61
C TYR A 663 0.72 30.44 -29.48
N CYS A 664 0.10 31.20 -28.57
CA CYS A 664 0.51 32.57 -28.28
C CYS A 664 1.97 32.64 -27.81
N PHE A 665 2.44 31.71 -26.99
CA PHE A 665 3.85 31.61 -26.63
C PHE A 665 4.73 31.35 -27.87
N ILE A 666 4.38 30.36 -28.69
CA ILE A 666 5.14 30.01 -29.91
C ILE A 666 5.29 31.22 -30.84
N PHE A 667 4.20 31.97 -31.08
CA PHE A 667 4.20 33.14 -31.94
C PHE A 667 4.85 34.38 -31.31
N SER A 668 4.94 34.44 -29.98
CA SER A 668 5.45 35.61 -29.26
C SER A 668 6.79 35.40 -28.56
N ARG A 669 7.48 34.28 -28.80
CA ARG A 669 8.74 33.90 -28.12
C ARG A 669 9.86 34.96 -28.09
N LYS A 670 9.82 35.96 -28.98
CA LYS A 670 10.77 37.10 -29.00
C LYS A 670 10.35 38.29 -28.12
N LYS A 671 9.12 38.31 -27.59
CA LYS A 671 8.54 39.39 -26.76
C LYS A 671 8.51 38.95 -25.30
N THR A 672 9.62 39.16 -24.58
CA THR A 672 9.89 38.51 -23.29
C THR A 672 8.76 38.59 -22.24
N PRO A 673 8.12 39.75 -21.96
CA PRO A 673 7.05 39.82 -20.96
C PRO A 673 5.76 39.10 -21.38
N PHE A 674 5.38 39.23 -22.65
CA PHE A 674 4.17 38.61 -23.19
C PHE A 674 4.35 37.10 -23.38
N ALA A 675 5.53 36.65 -23.81
CA ALA A 675 5.89 35.24 -23.86
C ALA A 675 5.85 34.62 -22.45
N TRP A 676 6.35 35.32 -21.42
CA TRP A 676 6.36 34.83 -20.04
C TRP A 676 4.96 34.57 -19.53
N LYS A 677 4.06 35.55 -19.72
CA LYS A 677 2.65 35.41 -19.36
C LYS A 677 2.00 34.19 -20.02
N ASN A 678 2.23 33.98 -21.32
CA ASN A 678 1.63 32.86 -22.04
C ASN A 678 2.25 31.50 -21.66
N PHE A 679 3.56 31.44 -21.38
CA PHE A 679 4.20 30.24 -20.86
C PHE A 679 3.66 29.87 -19.48
N TYR A 680 3.61 30.83 -18.56
CA TYR A 680 3.08 30.63 -17.21
C TYR A 680 1.62 30.18 -17.25
N ASN A 681 0.78 30.88 -18.03
CA ASN A 681 -0.61 30.49 -18.24
C ASN A 681 -0.75 29.09 -18.85
N TYR A 682 0.13 28.71 -19.77
CA TYR A 682 0.13 27.35 -20.33
C TYR A 682 0.34 26.31 -19.22
N CYS A 683 1.32 26.49 -18.34
CA CYS A 683 1.59 25.59 -17.22
C CYS A 683 0.40 25.52 -16.25
N GLU A 684 -0.12 26.67 -15.79
CA GLU A 684 -1.27 26.71 -14.87
C GLU A 684 -2.52 26.05 -15.47
N GLN A 685 -2.88 26.39 -16.71
CA GLN A 685 -4.07 25.83 -17.37
C GLN A 685 -3.89 24.34 -17.66
N SER A 686 -2.65 23.85 -17.78
CA SER A 686 -2.37 22.42 -17.92
C SER A 686 -2.65 21.64 -16.66
N PHE A 687 -2.26 22.14 -15.47
CA PHE A 687 -2.64 21.52 -14.20
C PHE A 687 -4.16 21.43 -14.06
N VAL A 688 -4.89 22.52 -14.34
CA VAL A 688 -6.36 22.54 -14.28
C VAL A 688 -6.96 21.52 -15.28
N TRP A 689 -6.50 21.54 -16.53
CA TRP A 689 -6.97 20.61 -17.56
C TRP A 689 -6.78 19.14 -17.14
N TYR A 690 -5.59 18.77 -16.70
CA TYR A 690 -5.28 17.39 -16.35
C TYR A 690 -6.02 16.94 -15.10
N ARG A 691 -6.18 17.80 -14.08
CA ARG A 691 -6.95 17.46 -12.87
C ARG A 691 -8.36 17.04 -13.22
N VAL A 692 -9.04 17.86 -14.01
CA VAL A 692 -10.42 17.58 -14.40
C VAL A 692 -10.48 16.38 -15.35
N LYS A 693 -9.56 16.29 -16.33
CA LYS A 693 -9.50 15.16 -17.26
C LYS A 693 -9.36 13.82 -16.51
N PHE A 694 -8.37 13.71 -15.63
CA PHE A 694 -8.11 12.49 -14.88
C PHE A 694 -9.22 12.17 -13.89
N ALA A 695 -9.76 13.16 -13.17
CA ALA A 695 -10.89 12.94 -12.28
C ALA A 695 -12.14 12.42 -13.02
N MET A 696 -12.34 12.83 -14.28
CA MET A 696 -13.40 12.27 -15.13
C MET A 696 -13.11 10.83 -15.60
N GLU A 697 -11.85 10.50 -15.88
CA GLU A 697 -11.41 9.17 -16.36
C GLU A 697 -11.39 8.10 -15.24
N GLN A 698 -11.04 8.49 -14.00
CA GLN A 698 -10.93 7.59 -12.85
C GLN A 698 -12.28 7.08 -12.29
N LYS A 699 -13.42 7.53 -12.86
CA LYS A 699 -14.78 7.05 -12.52
C LYS A 699 -15.04 5.56 -12.82
N LYS A 700 -14.05 4.83 -13.34
CA LYS A 700 -14.10 3.38 -13.60
C LYS A 700 -13.38 2.52 -12.54
N LEU A 701 -12.72 3.12 -11.55
CA LEU A 701 -12.16 2.37 -10.42
C LEU A 701 -13.30 1.86 -9.51
N PRO A 702 -13.24 0.63 -8.98
CA PRO A 702 -14.28 0.07 -8.14
C PRO A 702 -14.29 0.77 -6.78
N ILE A 703 -15.07 1.85 -6.67
CA ILE A 703 -15.43 2.55 -5.41
C ILE A 703 -15.99 1.56 -4.36
N LYS A 704 -16.49 0.41 -4.83
CA LYS A 704 -17.10 -0.68 -4.05
C LYS A 704 -16.23 -1.18 -2.88
N ASN A 705 -14.92 -1.35 -3.07
CA ASN A 705 -14.07 -1.93 -2.02
C ASN A 705 -13.73 -0.96 -0.88
N ARG A 706 -14.10 0.33 -1.00
CA ARG A 706 -13.87 1.34 0.05
C ARG A 706 -15.14 1.84 0.73
N ILE A 707 -16.34 1.65 0.14
CA ILE A 707 -17.58 2.27 0.63
C ILE A 707 -18.71 1.26 0.89
N ALA A 708 -18.53 -0.03 0.54
CA ALA A 708 -19.50 -1.08 0.88
C ALA A 708 -19.56 -1.31 2.40
N SER A 709 -20.35 -0.49 3.11
CA SER A 709 -20.83 -0.60 4.52
C SER A 709 -21.01 0.76 5.23
N GLN A 710 -20.74 1.90 4.59
CA GLN A 710 -20.68 3.19 5.30
C GLN A 710 -22.08 3.70 5.71
N MET A 711 -22.45 3.51 6.98
CA MET A 711 -23.70 4.02 7.59
C MET A 711 -23.66 5.53 7.90
N HIS A 712 -22.52 6.19 7.74
CA HIS A 712 -22.32 7.57 8.18
C HIS A 712 -21.40 8.34 7.22
N TYR A 713 -21.94 9.42 6.63
CA TYR A 713 -21.24 10.37 5.77
C TYR A 713 -21.03 11.70 6.50
N SER A 714 -19.81 11.97 6.98
CA SER A 714 -19.43 13.32 7.43
C SER A 714 -19.17 14.21 6.22
N LEU A 715 -19.92 15.30 6.05
CA LEU A 715 -19.84 16.14 4.85
C LEU A 715 -18.51 16.89 4.72
N ALA A 716 -17.81 17.14 5.84
CA ALA A 716 -16.49 17.73 5.78
C ALA A 716 -15.46 16.79 5.15
N THR A 717 -15.53 15.50 5.48
CA THR A 717 -14.50 14.51 5.13
C THR A 717 -14.88 13.59 3.99
N VAL A 718 -16.16 13.50 3.63
CA VAL A 718 -16.63 12.69 2.50
C VAL A 718 -15.90 13.07 1.21
N ASP A 719 -15.71 12.07 0.35
CA ASP A 719 -15.06 12.25 -0.94
C ASP A 719 -15.89 13.20 -1.82
N ASP A 720 -15.24 14.22 -2.37
CA ASP A 720 -15.86 15.23 -3.23
C ASP A 720 -16.48 14.59 -4.48
N VAL A 721 -16.02 13.41 -4.90
CA VAL A 721 -16.63 12.68 -6.02
C VAL A 721 -18.06 12.20 -5.73
N LEU A 722 -18.46 12.13 -4.46
CA LEU A 722 -19.82 11.78 -4.05
C LEU A 722 -20.72 13.00 -3.89
N LEU A 723 -20.19 14.22 -4.01
CA LEU A 723 -20.90 15.47 -3.72
C LEU A 723 -21.13 16.30 -4.97
N TYR A 724 -22.31 16.92 -5.07
CA TYR A 724 -22.66 17.90 -6.07
C TYR A 724 -23.31 19.10 -5.41
N GLY A 725 -22.93 20.31 -5.84
CA GLY A 725 -23.56 21.54 -5.35
C GLY A 725 -23.30 21.77 -3.86
N PHE A 726 -22.12 21.43 -3.37
CA PHE A 726 -21.65 21.76 -2.02
C PHE A 726 -20.43 22.69 -2.13
N HIS A 727 -20.32 23.67 -1.24
CA HIS A 727 -19.12 24.49 -1.09
C HIS A 727 -18.03 23.73 -0.31
N ASN A 728 -16.81 24.26 -0.32
CA ASN A 728 -15.69 23.71 0.44
C ASN A 728 -16.00 23.57 1.94
N PRO A 729 -15.35 22.61 2.63
CA PRO A 729 -15.55 22.39 4.05
C PRO A 729 -15.18 23.63 4.86
N GLU A 730 -16.00 23.94 5.85
CA GLU A 730 -15.79 25.02 6.81
C GLU A 730 -15.83 24.46 8.23
N ASN A 731 -15.21 25.17 9.16
CA ASN A 731 -15.27 24.84 10.58
C ASN A 731 -15.84 26.03 11.36
N PHE A 732 -16.83 25.76 12.20
CA PHE A 732 -17.40 26.75 13.11
C PHE A 732 -17.49 26.15 14.51
N GLN A 733 -16.83 26.79 15.48
CA GLN A 733 -16.79 26.36 16.89
C GLN A 733 -16.36 24.89 17.09
N GLY A 734 -15.44 24.39 16.25
CA GLY A 734 -14.94 23.03 16.31
C GLY A 734 -15.78 22.01 15.55
N GLU A 735 -16.92 22.42 14.97
CA GLU A 735 -17.75 21.56 14.13
C GLU A 735 -17.48 21.83 12.65
N ALA A 736 -17.04 20.79 11.94
CA ALA A 736 -16.80 20.84 10.50
C ALA A 736 -18.08 20.53 9.71
N PHE A 737 -18.36 21.30 8.66
CA PHE A 737 -19.57 21.19 7.86
C PHE A 737 -19.35 21.68 6.41
N ARG A 738 -20.35 21.51 5.54
CA ARG A 738 -20.39 22.12 4.21
C ARG A 738 -21.69 22.86 3.98
N TRP A 739 -21.59 24.03 3.35
CA TRP A 739 -22.75 24.71 2.81
C TRP A 739 -23.26 24.00 1.56
N SER A 740 -24.53 23.61 1.54
CA SER A 740 -25.19 23.22 0.29
C SER A 740 -25.39 24.46 -0.59
N GLN A 741 -25.50 24.26 -1.89
CA GLN A 741 -26.05 25.27 -2.81
C GLN A 741 -27.58 25.13 -2.85
N LYS A 742 -28.25 25.88 -3.73
CA LYS A 742 -29.70 25.76 -3.95
C LYS A 742 -30.12 24.34 -4.34
N MET A 743 -29.26 23.67 -5.08
CA MET A 743 -29.45 22.32 -5.56
C MET A 743 -28.16 21.55 -5.32
N SER A 744 -28.24 20.55 -4.46
CA SER A 744 -27.10 19.75 -4.03
C SER A 744 -27.46 18.27 -4.04
N ALA A 745 -26.52 17.40 -4.36
CA ALA A 745 -26.76 15.96 -4.33
C ALA A 745 -25.60 15.21 -3.68
N ILE A 746 -25.91 14.14 -2.96
CA ILE A 746 -24.92 13.21 -2.41
C ILE A 746 -25.20 11.79 -2.93
N ARG A 747 -24.14 11.06 -3.29
CA ARG A 747 -24.25 9.65 -3.69
C ARG A 747 -24.18 8.76 -2.44
N LEU A 748 -25.22 7.97 -2.24
CA LEU A 748 -25.41 7.05 -1.12
C LEU A 748 -25.31 5.60 -1.61
N PHE A 749 -24.65 4.75 -0.84
CA PHE A 749 -24.57 3.31 -1.10
C PHE A 749 -25.45 2.58 -0.10
N LEU A 750 -26.53 1.96 -0.58
CA LEU A 750 -27.62 1.44 0.25
C LEU A 750 -27.74 -0.08 0.05
N ASN A 751 -27.95 -0.81 1.14
CA ASN A 751 -28.22 -2.25 1.11
C ASN A 751 -29.69 -2.53 0.71
N PRO A 752 -30.05 -3.77 0.32
CA PRO A 752 -31.42 -4.15 -0.08
C PRO A 752 -32.44 -4.22 1.07
N GLU A 753 -32.50 -3.20 1.92
CA GLU A 753 -33.37 -3.08 3.11
C GLU A 753 -34.03 -1.70 3.19
N SER A 754 -35.07 -1.52 4.00
CA SER A 754 -35.64 -0.18 4.26
C SER A 754 -34.70 0.64 5.14
N HIS A 755 -34.44 1.89 4.74
CA HIS A 755 -33.51 2.79 5.42
C HIS A 755 -34.21 4.08 5.88
N SER A 756 -33.80 4.57 7.05
CA SER A 756 -34.05 5.94 7.50
C SER A 756 -32.79 6.77 7.26
N ILE A 757 -32.91 7.92 6.60
CA ILE A 757 -31.81 8.87 6.39
C ILE A 757 -31.97 10.03 7.35
N ARG A 758 -30.96 10.31 8.17
CA ARG A 758 -30.89 11.52 9.00
C ARG A 758 -29.87 12.49 8.43
N ILE A 759 -30.32 13.69 8.07
CA ILE A 759 -29.46 14.81 7.66
C ILE A 759 -29.32 15.74 8.85
N LYS A 760 -28.11 15.86 9.40
CA LYS A 760 -27.83 16.76 10.53
C LYS A 760 -27.20 18.06 10.06
N LEU A 761 -27.74 19.16 10.57
CA LEU A 761 -27.29 20.51 10.27
C LEU A 761 -26.47 21.08 11.43
N LEU A 762 -25.64 22.07 11.12
CA LEU A 762 -24.89 22.79 12.11
C LEU A 762 -25.84 23.62 13.00
N ASN A 763 -25.73 23.40 14.32
CA ASN A 763 -26.54 24.10 15.30
C ASN A 763 -26.31 25.62 15.24
N ARG A 764 -27.39 26.39 15.34
CA ARG A 764 -27.38 27.87 15.51
C ARG A 764 -26.94 28.70 14.30
N VAL A 765 -26.55 28.09 13.18
CA VAL A 765 -26.20 28.83 11.96
C VAL A 765 -27.44 29.14 11.12
N ARG A 766 -28.25 28.11 10.81
CA ARG A 766 -29.55 28.28 10.14
C ARG A 766 -30.44 27.09 10.47
N LEU A 767 -31.57 27.34 11.12
CA LEU A 767 -32.60 26.32 11.36
C LEU A 767 -33.47 26.14 10.11
N VAL A 768 -33.97 24.92 9.94
CA VAL A 768 -35.00 24.61 8.95
C VAL A 768 -36.35 24.97 9.56
N ASP A 769 -37.10 25.85 8.89
CA ASP A 769 -38.48 26.15 9.24
C ASP A 769 -39.45 25.35 8.36
N THR A 770 -40.71 25.22 8.80
CA THR A 770 -41.78 24.56 8.03
C THR A 770 -42.19 25.33 6.78
N ALA A 771 -41.74 26.59 6.63
CA ALA A 771 -41.97 27.43 5.46
C ALA A 771 -40.89 27.25 4.37
N SER A 772 -39.79 26.55 4.67
CA SER A 772 -38.71 26.26 3.74
C SER A 772 -39.22 25.33 2.63
N GLU A 773 -39.16 25.77 1.37
CA GLU A 773 -39.46 24.93 0.20
C GLU A 773 -38.37 23.85 0.07
N LEU A 774 -38.49 22.77 0.84
CA LEU A 774 -37.62 21.60 0.83
C LEU A 774 -38.19 20.52 -0.09
N VAL A 775 -37.37 20.05 -1.02
CA VAL A 775 -37.73 18.91 -1.87
C VAL A 775 -36.56 17.95 -1.93
N PHE A 776 -36.83 16.68 -1.63
CA PHE A 776 -35.87 15.59 -1.70
C PHE A 776 -36.24 14.61 -2.80
N PHE A 777 -35.22 14.13 -3.52
CA PHE A 777 -35.37 13.03 -4.47
C PHE A 777 -34.29 11.98 -4.22
N ILE A 778 -34.64 10.72 -4.42
CA ILE A 778 -33.68 9.62 -4.55
C ILE A 778 -33.66 9.21 -6.03
N ASP A 779 -32.55 9.45 -6.71
CA ASP A 779 -32.44 9.43 -8.17
C ASP A 779 -33.63 10.15 -8.85
N ASN A 780 -34.59 9.38 -9.34
CA ASN A 780 -35.76 9.87 -10.06
C ASN A 780 -37.04 9.93 -9.21
N ASP A 781 -37.02 9.51 -7.96
CA ASP A 781 -38.24 9.39 -7.17
C ASP A 781 -38.31 10.45 -6.08
N ARG A 782 -39.43 11.16 -6.01
CA ARG A 782 -39.65 12.19 -4.98
C ARG A 782 -39.92 11.53 -3.64
N ILE A 783 -39.27 12.02 -2.59
CA ILE A 783 -39.57 11.61 -1.22
C ILE A 783 -40.70 12.51 -0.70
N GLU A 784 -41.91 11.96 -0.65
CA GLU A 784 -43.13 12.71 -0.29
C GLU A 784 -43.27 12.99 1.21
N ARG A 785 -42.58 12.23 2.07
CA ARG A 785 -42.68 12.36 3.54
C ARG A 785 -41.31 12.50 4.17
N PHE A 786 -41.11 13.59 4.91
CA PHE A 786 -39.96 13.83 5.76
C PHE A 786 -40.38 14.53 7.04
N GLU A 787 -39.58 14.36 8.10
CA GLU A 787 -39.79 14.98 9.40
C GLU A 787 -38.64 15.94 9.70
N ILE A 788 -38.94 17.10 10.27
CA ILE A 788 -37.95 18.01 10.84
C ILE A 788 -38.13 17.95 12.34
N ASN A 789 -37.04 17.82 13.10
CA ASN A 789 -37.13 17.80 14.55
C ASN A 789 -37.49 19.19 15.13
N ASP A 790 -37.91 19.21 16.39
CA ASP A 790 -38.38 20.46 17.04
C ASP A 790 -37.32 21.57 17.09
N LEU A 791 -36.04 21.18 17.07
CA LEU A 791 -34.91 22.12 17.07
C LEU A 791 -34.55 22.64 15.67
N GLY A 792 -35.17 22.14 14.59
CA GLY A 792 -34.92 22.56 13.21
C GLY A 792 -33.50 22.26 12.70
N ASN A 793 -32.77 21.35 13.34
CA ASN A 793 -31.37 21.03 13.04
C ASN A 793 -31.17 19.58 12.55
N GLU A 794 -32.24 18.79 12.45
CA GLU A 794 -32.23 17.43 11.90
C GLU A 794 -33.42 17.20 10.97
N ILE A 795 -33.17 16.61 9.81
CA ILE A 795 -34.19 16.18 8.84
C ILE A 795 -34.14 14.67 8.70
N ARG A 796 -35.30 13.99 8.81
CA ARG A 796 -35.44 12.54 8.65
C ARG A 796 -36.23 12.19 7.40
N LEU A 797 -35.65 11.35 6.54
CA LEU A 797 -36.27 10.84 5.32
C LEU A 797 -36.48 9.32 5.45
N ARG A 798 -37.59 8.81 4.91
CA ARG A 798 -37.85 7.36 4.87
C ARG A 798 -37.72 6.85 3.43
N LEU A 799 -36.95 5.79 3.24
CA LEU A 799 -36.80 5.10 1.95
C LEU A 799 -37.32 3.65 2.01
N ASP A 800 -38.16 3.29 1.04
CA ASP A 800 -38.77 1.97 0.93
C ASP A 800 -37.87 0.96 0.19
N LYS A 801 -38.03 -0.34 0.48
CA LYS A 801 -37.21 -1.44 -0.08
C LYS A 801 -37.11 -1.45 -1.61
N LYS A 802 -38.10 -0.90 -2.32
CA LYS A 802 -38.20 -0.86 -3.79
C LYS A 802 -37.03 -0.14 -4.47
N TYR A 803 -36.23 0.62 -3.72
CA TYR A 803 -35.15 1.40 -4.28
C TYR A 803 -33.84 0.65 -4.45
N PHE A 804 -33.61 -0.58 -3.93
CA PHE A 804 -32.24 -1.02 -3.56
C PHE A 804 -31.70 -2.32 -4.22
N ASP A 805 -31.30 -2.25 -5.49
CA ASP A 805 -30.67 -3.38 -6.21
C ASP A 805 -29.54 -2.94 -7.17
N ARG A 806 -28.99 -1.72 -7.02
CA ARG A 806 -27.99 -1.17 -7.96
C ARG A 806 -26.61 -1.05 -7.32
N GLU A 807 -25.62 -1.67 -7.96
CA GLU A 807 -24.21 -1.61 -7.54
C GLU A 807 -23.58 -0.21 -7.63
N GLU A 808 -24.20 0.69 -8.42
CA GLU A 808 -23.73 2.06 -8.63
C GLU A 808 -24.16 3.03 -7.52
N GLY A 809 -24.98 2.63 -6.54
CA GLY A 809 -25.52 3.55 -5.52
C GLY A 809 -26.55 4.55 -6.08
N TYR A 810 -27.07 5.42 -5.20
CA TYR A 810 -28.22 6.30 -5.45
C TYR A 810 -27.89 7.75 -5.13
N TRP A 811 -28.39 8.69 -5.94
CA TRP A 811 -28.23 10.13 -5.68
C TRP A 811 -29.38 10.66 -4.83
N LEU A 812 -29.09 11.07 -3.60
CA LEU A 812 -30.00 11.88 -2.80
C LEU A 812 -29.85 13.35 -3.23
N LEU A 813 -30.82 13.85 -3.99
CA LEU A 813 -30.92 15.26 -4.38
C LEU A 813 -31.66 16.04 -3.31
N ILE A 814 -31.07 17.17 -2.90
CA ILE A 814 -31.57 18.12 -1.91
C ILE A 814 -31.77 19.45 -2.62
N LEU A 815 -33.00 19.95 -2.60
CA LEU A 815 -33.36 21.27 -3.09
C LEU A 815 -33.74 22.13 -1.89
N ALA A 816 -32.99 23.22 -1.74
CA ALA A 816 -33.03 24.09 -0.58
C ALA A 816 -33.16 25.54 -1.00
N VAL A 817 -33.98 26.32 -0.29
CA VAL A 817 -34.04 27.78 -0.48
C VAL A 817 -32.74 28.40 0.02
N PRO A 818 -31.95 29.12 -0.81
CA PRO A 818 -30.73 29.76 -0.37
C PRO A 818 -30.99 30.85 0.67
N TRP A 819 -30.00 31.11 1.50
CA TRP A 819 -30.02 32.14 2.53
C TRP A 819 -29.90 33.51 1.85
N LYS A 820 -31.02 34.26 1.80
CA LYS A 820 -31.13 35.57 1.13
C LYS A 820 -31.43 36.69 2.13
N THR A 821 -30.65 36.83 3.20
CA THR A 821 -30.80 37.96 4.12
C THR A 821 -30.01 39.19 3.65
N GLU A 822 -30.55 40.39 3.88
CA GLU A 822 -29.82 41.66 3.69
C GLU A 822 -28.53 41.69 4.52
N GLU A 823 -28.49 40.95 5.64
CA GLU A 823 -27.31 40.79 6.48
C GLU A 823 -26.16 40.06 5.79
N ILE A 824 -26.42 38.98 5.02
CA ILE A 824 -25.37 38.29 4.26
C ILE A 824 -24.79 39.20 3.18
N LYS A 825 -25.63 39.99 2.50
CA LYS A 825 -25.15 40.93 1.48
C LYS A 825 -24.16 41.95 2.05
N LYS A 826 -24.31 42.34 3.33
CA LYS A 826 -23.41 43.27 4.03
C LYS A 826 -22.05 42.66 4.37
N THR A 827 -21.93 41.32 4.45
CA THR A 827 -20.66 40.63 4.74
C THR A 827 -19.72 40.54 3.53
N GLY A 828 -20.18 40.89 2.32
CA GLY A 828 -19.42 40.71 1.08
C GLY A 828 -19.39 39.27 0.56
N GLU A 829 -20.12 38.34 1.20
CA GLU A 829 -20.29 36.96 0.75
C GLU A 829 -20.95 36.92 -0.65
N LYS A 830 -20.30 36.22 -1.58
CA LYS A 830 -20.74 36.09 -2.98
C LYS A 830 -21.32 34.72 -3.29
N ARG A 831 -21.15 33.74 -2.39
CA ARG A 831 -21.61 32.36 -2.55
C ARG A 831 -23.11 32.24 -2.30
N VAL A 832 -23.74 31.29 -2.98
CA VAL A 832 -25.15 30.92 -2.74
C VAL A 832 -25.19 29.88 -1.63
N LEU A 833 -25.44 30.31 -0.40
CA LEU A 833 -25.41 29.47 0.80
C LEU A 833 -26.79 28.86 1.08
N GLY A 834 -26.90 27.53 1.05
CA GLY A 834 -28.10 26.76 1.35
C GLY A 834 -28.16 26.39 2.84
N PHE A 835 -28.05 25.09 3.15
CA PHE A 835 -27.99 24.60 4.52
C PHE A 835 -26.56 24.22 4.93
N PRO A 836 -26.17 24.45 6.19
CA PRO A 836 -24.88 24.01 6.71
C PRO A 836 -24.97 22.54 7.15
N ILE A 837 -24.71 21.61 6.24
CA ILE A 837 -24.85 20.17 6.51
C ILE A 837 -23.56 19.63 7.14
N LYS A 838 -23.70 19.01 8.31
CA LYS A 838 -22.60 18.39 9.06
C LYS A 838 -22.39 16.94 8.64
N GLU A 839 -23.44 16.15 8.70
CA GLU A 839 -23.37 14.71 8.43
C GLU A 839 -24.71 14.15 7.94
N ILE A 840 -24.64 13.03 7.22
CA ILE A 840 -25.77 12.23 6.78
C ILE A 840 -25.60 10.81 7.34
N GLN A 841 -26.57 10.33 8.09
CA GLN A 841 -26.57 9.01 8.71
C GLN A 841 -27.65 8.11 8.10
N LEU A 842 -27.31 6.85 7.88
CA LEU A 842 -28.21 5.79 7.44
C LEU A 842 -28.50 4.89 8.63
N GLU A 843 -29.78 4.65 8.93
CA GLU A 843 -30.21 3.74 9.99
C GLU A 843 -31.05 2.59 9.41
N TYR A 844 -30.69 1.37 9.78
CA TYR A 844 -31.47 0.17 9.47
C TYR A 844 -32.74 0.13 10.31
N GLN A 845 -33.88 -0.09 9.67
CA GLN A 845 -35.08 -0.56 10.38
C GLN A 845 -35.07 -2.09 10.40
N ALA A 846 -34.60 -2.67 11.51
CA ALA A 846 -34.92 -4.07 11.80
C ALA A 846 -36.44 -4.19 11.90
N VAL A 847 -37.07 -4.85 10.93
CA VAL A 847 -38.48 -5.23 11.03
C VAL A 847 -38.58 -6.10 12.28
N SER A 848 -39.17 -5.57 13.35
CA SER A 848 -39.33 -6.32 14.58
C SER A 848 -40.16 -7.57 14.26
N ARG A 849 -39.63 -8.76 14.60
CA ARG A 849 -40.32 -10.06 14.47
C ARG A 849 -41.70 -10.11 15.14
N ARG A 850 -42.09 -9.09 15.92
CA ARG A 850 -43.41 -9.00 16.58
C ARG A 850 -44.58 -8.75 15.62
N ASN A 851 -44.36 -8.22 14.41
CA ASN A 851 -45.47 -7.95 13.48
C ASN A 851 -45.78 -9.11 12.52
N LEU A 852 -44.84 -10.04 12.27
CA LEU A 852 -45.06 -11.21 11.42
C LEU A 852 -45.94 -12.28 12.11
N LEU A 853 -45.88 -12.38 13.43
CA LEU A 853 -46.68 -13.34 14.22
C LEU A 853 -48.17 -12.98 14.35
N LYS A 854 -48.59 -11.78 13.91
CA LYS A 854 -50.03 -11.40 13.91
C LYS A 854 -50.74 -11.72 12.60
N GLU A 855 -50.02 -11.84 11.49
CA GLU A 855 -50.63 -12.17 10.19
C GLU A 855 -50.65 -13.68 9.90
N GLU A 856 -49.77 -14.48 10.51
CA GLU A 856 -49.77 -15.95 10.42
C GLU A 856 -50.75 -16.65 11.39
N ILE A 857 -51.52 -15.92 12.20
CA ILE A 857 -52.55 -16.47 13.10
C ILE A 857 -53.98 -16.23 12.56
N CYS A 858 -54.13 -15.58 11.40
CA CYS A 858 -55.43 -15.33 10.75
C CYS A 858 -55.51 -15.77 9.28
N ALA A 859 -54.59 -16.62 8.81
CA ALA A 859 -54.69 -17.37 7.55
C ALA A 859 -54.44 -18.85 7.84
#